data_AF-A0A0C2NKJ4-F1
#
_entry.id   AF-A0A0C2NKJ4-F1
#
_cell.length_a   1.000
_cell.length_b   1.000
_cell.length_c   1.000
_cell.angle_alpha   90.00
_cell.angle_beta   90.00
_cell.angle_gamma   90.00
#
_symmetry.space_group_name_H-M   'P 1'
#
loop_
_entity.id
_entity.type
_entity.pdbx_description
1 polymer ?
#
loop_
_entity_poly.entity_id
_entity_poly.type
_entity_poly.pdbx_seq_one_letter_code
_entity_poly.pdbx_strand_id
1 'polypeptide(L)'
;MIKDFSVEKINSRIDRIITRALLITSDEQESDPLNIYHNTRLYDLVLEPIAALCLEKVDLETRNLFFSEIGNIRRCTKLLKPGDDVYSCQDCAVDETSIMCEECFMNSVHVKHHFVQKFQTLEFFCSCGDSKAYTNSGACCKHRIQNNSRTLPEIFVRRIKNIIRHLFKYLELLLGDEALLDAYVTDKLLMNNDLVNLDPDNNPKGFFSRFLGRWYTTNTHKSCLLIFKPDREKLDYATSCAIFANPPIQRLSLLNDFEISGYSCLLNRASEWKCKVFSFIIQKCIRYNRPGSGLQCRVMKVYRIFFMKLSTVLINFIHVTCLKKSQLCDLVSEILFNRTTLHQQLFFNKSLWKDIRYNLVHHIILPTVFSRTGGLNLVKFYTEIFGLSYSLLLVDNSLQDYLYTISIHLAKSRTLFTRLVEYGLLCSILDFVSCMFKRCGFRNGTLISEVYNKFVSSNSNTIHAITTDFGDMLYVYVDGVDLSVLTKSELKKAAIRLVKFCADFDDMEPLILRNIPQEYEINSDGVAVAVSTLRYVCQCLVACLMKFDGISNLIIREFLKAFKKDLNRILEPQLSTREAIERLITLHNIESKPFSIFNLSQRLFFYTLTKCVIKGTLSNKLKKVIFNDQRLLIWISKAAIISLSVEMSFKAGRLMNPSNHLVALLSMYHKAVMAHNFFVPDFCAIQFLISFVCPEDFLKYVLFNICPSIREKTSVSQPLASILSLSEFKDSLALQQVLILIYNALTELRLDGSFKDSDSYFVEREDIVNLVSECKKYLRNYSCLDSDTSKSHDQYSNFTNYDESFFEFYNALLTRPKKGSRRIFPKYLNPGTPFHYLNTIEDTKYIFESLISQYKIRVPNFLLPDVTTMKGIFKGMDDFTFSETFMEFIMQCFVIWYQNPDLWKKDSPDLLLLILLIICLILRVSKDGCISDLHRKRMLDFFGPHPKLANRSLYDIIKDERPNSENPLVASMMDRFIDLVHIEQRK
;
A
#
# COMPACT_ATOMS: atom_id res chain seq x y z
N MET A 1 -34.38 40.45 23.90
CA MET A 1 -33.42 39.80 24.83
C MET A 1 -33.65 38.30 24.81
N ILE A 2 -32.59 37.52 24.62
CA ILE A 2 -32.63 36.05 24.65
C ILE A 2 -32.89 35.59 26.08
N LYS A 3 -33.90 34.75 26.30
CA LYS A 3 -34.19 34.18 27.63
C LYS A 3 -33.31 32.97 27.90
N ASP A 4 -32.56 32.98 28.99
CA ASP A 4 -31.81 31.78 29.39
C ASP A 4 -32.73 30.73 30.04
N PHE A 5 -32.45 29.46 29.80
CA PHE A 5 -33.18 28.34 30.40
C PHE A 5 -32.21 27.51 31.23
N SER A 6 -32.64 27.10 32.43
CA SER A 6 -31.85 26.17 33.23
C SER A 6 -31.67 24.84 32.51
N VAL A 7 -30.59 24.14 32.83
CA VAL A 7 -30.27 22.81 32.28
C VAL A 7 -31.42 21.83 32.53
N GLU A 8 -31.96 21.82 33.75
CA GLU A 8 -33.03 20.92 34.18
C GLU A 8 -34.29 21.12 33.36
N LYS A 9 -34.62 22.38 33.04
CA LYS A 9 -35.77 22.72 32.22
C LYS A 9 -35.60 22.29 30.77
N ILE A 10 -34.40 22.41 30.21
CA ILE A 10 -34.09 21.93 28.85
C ILE A 10 -34.23 20.40 28.82
N ASN A 11 -33.59 19.70 29.76
CA ASN A 11 -33.60 18.24 29.85
C ASN A 11 -35.03 17.69 29.99
N SER A 12 -35.81 18.22 30.93
CA SER A 12 -37.22 17.82 31.15
C SER A 12 -38.07 18.00 29.89
N ARG A 13 -37.88 19.08 29.12
CA ARG A 13 -38.61 19.30 27.87
C ARG A 13 -38.23 18.32 26.77
N ILE A 14 -36.94 18.01 26.62
CA ILE A 14 -36.48 17.02 25.65
C ILE A 14 -37.02 15.63 26.02
N ASP A 15 -36.94 15.27 27.32
CA ASP A 15 -37.50 14.01 27.84
C ASP A 15 -38.99 13.91 27.51
N ARG A 16 -39.76 14.99 27.71
CA ARG A 16 -41.18 15.04 27.38
C ARG A 16 -41.47 14.87 25.88
N ILE A 17 -40.67 15.49 25.01
CA ILE A 17 -40.78 15.34 23.55
C ILE A 17 -40.55 13.87 23.16
N ILE A 18 -39.48 13.26 23.68
CA ILE A 18 -39.11 11.88 23.37
C ILE A 18 -40.14 10.89 23.93
N THR A 19 -40.62 11.08 25.16
CA THR A 19 -41.69 10.25 25.75
C THR A 19 -42.96 10.32 24.92
N ARG A 20 -43.37 11.52 24.47
CA ARG A 20 -44.53 11.69 23.59
C ARG A 20 -44.36 10.92 22.28
N ALA A 21 -43.21 11.05 21.62
CA ALA A 21 -42.93 10.35 20.37
C ALA A 21 -42.91 8.82 20.56
N LEU A 22 -42.33 8.33 21.66
CA LEU A 22 -42.32 6.91 22.01
C LEU A 22 -43.74 6.36 22.17
N LEU A 23 -44.59 7.05 22.94
CA LEU A 23 -45.97 6.61 23.19
C LEU A 23 -46.85 6.67 21.94
N ILE A 24 -46.67 7.70 21.10
CA ILE A 24 -47.39 7.81 19.82
C ILE A 24 -46.99 6.64 18.94
N THR A 25 -45.69 6.47 18.67
CA THR A 25 -45.18 5.45 17.75
C THR A 25 -45.38 4.02 18.25
N SER A 26 -45.52 3.77 19.55
CA SER A 26 -45.75 2.43 20.08
C SER A 26 -47.19 1.92 19.90
N ASP A 27 -48.19 2.79 19.86
CA ASP A 27 -49.61 2.40 19.96
C ASP A 27 -50.43 2.65 18.68
N GLU A 28 -49.76 2.89 17.57
CA GLU A 28 -50.40 3.05 16.27
C GLU A 28 -50.87 1.73 15.68
N GLN A 29 -51.87 1.79 14.78
CA GLN A 29 -52.37 0.60 14.09
C GLN A 29 -51.36 0.00 13.11
N GLU A 30 -50.48 0.82 12.53
CA GLU A 30 -49.37 0.35 11.69
C GLU A 30 -48.46 -0.58 12.50
N SER A 31 -48.05 -1.68 11.88
CA SER A 31 -47.30 -2.76 12.50
C SER A 31 -45.88 -2.92 11.95
N ASP A 32 -45.59 -2.38 10.76
CA ASP A 32 -44.26 -2.38 10.16
C ASP A 32 -43.35 -1.32 10.80
N PRO A 33 -42.24 -1.70 11.49
CA PRO A 33 -41.27 -0.76 12.03
C PRO A 33 -40.75 0.28 11.03
N LEU A 34 -40.64 -0.07 9.74
CA LEU A 34 -40.12 0.86 8.73
C LEU A 34 -41.06 2.06 8.50
N ASN A 35 -42.37 1.81 8.51
CA ASN A 35 -43.38 2.84 8.36
C ASN A 35 -43.57 3.62 9.68
N ILE A 36 -43.55 2.92 10.82
CA ILE A 36 -43.69 3.54 12.14
C ILE A 36 -42.54 4.52 12.40
N TYR A 37 -41.31 4.11 12.11
CA TYR A 37 -40.09 4.86 12.44
C TYR A 37 -39.45 5.52 11.22
N HIS A 38 -40.25 5.85 10.21
CA HIS A 38 -39.76 6.55 9.03
C HIS A 38 -39.11 7.91 9.42
N ASN A 39 -38.03 8.29 8.74
CA ASN A 39 -37.21 9.45 9.10
C ASN A 39 -38.02 10.76 9.15
N THR A 40 -38.93 10.98 8.20
CA THR A 40 -39.80 12.18 8.19
C THR A 40 -40.70 12.23 9.42
N ARG A 41 -41.21 11.09 9.86
CA ARG A 41 -42.09 11.03 11.03
C ARG A 41 -41.34 11.31 12.32
N LEU A 42 -40.15 10.74 12.49
CA LEU A 42 -39.29 11.02 13.65
C LEU A 42 -38.80 12.48 13.63
N TYR A 43 -38.64 13.07 12.45
CA TYR A 43 -38.38 14.50 12.31
C TYR A 43 -39.52 15.33 12.90
N ASP A 44 -40.76 15.11 12.46
CA ASP A 44 -41.94 15.87 12.90
C ASP A 44 -42.21 15.69 14.41
N LEU A 45 -42.10 14.45 14.91
CA LEU A 45 -42.42 14.14 16.30
C LEU A 45 -41.33 14.57 17.29
N VAL A 46 -40.06 14.60 16.87
CA VAL A 46 -38.92 14.80 17.78
C VAL A 46 -38.04 15.97 17.36
N LEU A 47 -37.53 15.98 16.13
CA LEU A 47 -36.55 17.00 15.72
C LEU A 47 -37.15 18.39 15.56
N GLU A 48 -38.34 18.52 14.98
CA GLU A 48 -39.01 19.82 14.83
C GLU A 48 -39.27 20.48 16.21
N PRO A 49 -39.84 19.78 17.22
CA PRO A 49 -39.95 20.31 18.58
C PRO A 49 -38.61 20.68 19.23
N ILE A 50 -37.55 19.90 19.00
CA ILE A 50 -36.20 20.21 19.51
C ILE A 50 -35.62 21.44 18.80
N ALA A 51 -35.80 21.56 17.49
CA ALA A 51 -35.39 22.73 16.72
C ALA A 51 -36.15 24.00 17.16
N ALA A 52 -37.44 23.87 17.46
CA ALA A 52 -38.24 24.94 18.04
C ALA A 52 -37.71 25.34 19.44
N LEU A 53 -37.32 24.37 20.27
CA LEU A 53 -36.68 24.63 21.57
C LEU A 53 -35.35 25.39 21.43
N CYS A 54 -34.54 25.08 20.42
CA CYS A 54 -33.32 25.83 20.11
C CYS A 54 -33.65 27.32 19.90
N LEU A 55 -34.67 27.62 19.08
CA LEU A 55 -35.01 28.97 18.61
C LEU A 55 -36.02 29.72 19.49
N GLU A 56 -36.50 29.13 20.58
CA GLU A 56 -37.53 29.75 21.42
C GLU A 56 -37.04 31.05 22.07
N LYS A 57 -37.80 32.14 21.89
CA LYS A 57 -37.48 33.46 22.47
C LYS A 57 -36.06 33.94 22.11
N VAL A 58 -35.62 33.62 20.90
CA VAL A 58 -34.41 34.13 20.28
C VAL A 58 -34.79 35.35 19.42
N ASP A 59 -34.03 36.44 19.50
CA ASP A 59 -34.25 37.62 18.67
C ASP A 59 -33.99 37.34 17.17
N LEU A 60 -34.59 38.17 16.31
CA LEU A 60 -34.52 37.99 14.87
C LEU A 60 -33.08 38.07 14.33
N GLU A 61 -32.23 38.92 14.92
CA GLU A 61 -30.83 39.05 14.50
C GLU A 61 -30.06 37.75 14.74
N THR A 62 -30.16 37.16 15.92
CA THR A 62 -29.51 35.89 16.27
C THR A 62 -30.04 34.74 15.41
N ARG A 63 -31.36 34.72 15.14
CA ARG A 63 -31.98 33.72 14.25
C ARG A 63 -31.42 33.84 12.83
N ASN A 64 -31.38 35.04 12.27
CA ASN A 64 -30.82 35.29 10.94
C ASN A 64 -29.34 34.94 10.88
N LEU A 65 -28.58 35.28 11.93
CA LEU A 65 -27.16 34.93 12.03
C LEU A 65 -26.96 33.41 12.02
N PHE A 66 -27.76 32.64 12.79
CA PHE A 66 -27.68 31.18 12.84
C PHE A 66 -27.92 30.51 11.48
N PHE A 67 -28.85 31.02 10.67
CA PHE A 67 -29.17 30.48 9.34
C PHE A 67 -28.33 31.07 8.20
N SER A 68 -27.62 32.17 8.42
CA SER A 68 -26.73 32.78 7.42
C SER A 68 -25.43 31.99 7.23
N GLU A 69 -24.66 32.34 6.19
CA GLU A 69 -23.31 31.83 5.97
C GLU A 69 -22.24 32.48 6.89
N ILE A 70 -22.59 33.53 7.64
CA ILE A 70 -21.64 34.24 8.50
C ILE A 70 -21.18 33.35 9.66
N GLY A 71 -19.87 33.13 9.79
CA GLY A 71 -19.31 32.29 10.87
C GLY A 71 -19.44 30.78 10.62
N ASN A 72 -19.71 30.35 9.38
CA ASN A 72 -19.65 28.94 8.97
C ASN A 72 -18.22 28.36 9.06
N ILE A 73 -18.07 27.07 8.79
CA ILE A 73 -16.77 26.35 8.84
C ILE A 73 -15.78 26.80 7.74
N ARG A 74 -16.22 27.63 6.78
CA ARG A 74 -15.42 28.14 5.65
C ARG A 74 -14.79 27.04 4.78
N ARG A 75 -15.33 25.83 4.87
CA ARG A 75 -14.97 24.65 4.08
C ARG A 75 -16.24 23.90 3.72
N CYS A 76 -16.19 23.18 2.61
CA CYS A 76 -17.26 22.25 2.30
C CYS A 76 -17.18 21.05 3.26
N THR A 77 -18.31 20.71 3.88
CA THR A 77 -18.41 19.57 4.79
C THR A 77 -19.07 18.36 4.12
N LYS A 78 -19.27 18.40 2.80
CA LYS A 78 -19.86 17.28 2.04
C LYS A 78 -18.87 16.12 2.03
N LEU A 79 -19.29 14.99 2.59
CA LEU A 79 -18.62 13.70 2.44
C LEU A 79 -18.99 13.14 1.07
N LEU A 80 -17.97 12.91 0.24
CA LEU A 80 -18.11 12.36 -1.11
C LEU A 80 -18.11 10.85 -1.03
N LYS A 81 -19.08 10.19 -1.67
CA LYS A 81 -19.24 8.74 -1.66
C LYS A 81 -18.79 8.12 -2.98
N PRO A 82 -18.45 6.81 -3.00
CA PRO A 82 -18.23 6.11 -4.26
C PRO A 82 -19.42 6.27 -5.21
N GLY A 83 -19.15 6.69 -6.44
CA GLY A 83 -20.17 7.01 -7.45
C GLY A 83 -20.59 8.49 -7.52
N ASP A 84 -20.18 9.34 -6.58
CA ASP A 84 -20.37 10.78 -6.70
C ASP A 84 -19.50 11.37 -7.82
N ASP A 85 -20.04 12.35 -8.55
CA ASP A 85 -19.28 13.14 -9.52
C ASP A 85 -18.32 14.10 -8.82
N VAL A 86 -17.02 13.80 -8.94
CA VAL A 86 -15.93 14.56 -8.32
C VAL A 86 -14.90 15.02 -9.34
N TYR A 87 -14.36 16.21 -9.10
CA TYR A 87 -13.49 16.92 -10.04
C TYR A 87 -12.17 17.30 -9.37
N SER A 88 -11.07 17.23 -10.11
CA SER A 88 -9.74 17.66 -9.67
C SER A 88 -9.11 18.59 -10.70
N CYS A 89 -8.81 19.83 -10.28
CA CYS A 89 -8.17 20.84 -11.12
C CYS A 89 -6.68 20.55 -11.27
N GLN A 90 -6.21 20.22 -12.47
CA GLN A 90 -4.80 19.93 -12.75
C GLN A 90 -3.91 21.17 -12.60
N ASP A 91 -4.47 22.36 -12.81
CA ASP A 91 -3.70 23.61 -12.72
C ASP A 91 -3.48 24.10 -11.28
N CYS A 92 -4.28 23.64 -10.30
CA CYS A 92 -4.29 24.19 -8.95
C CYS A 92 -4.19 23.15 -7.83
N ALA A 93 -4.59 21.90 -8.08
CA ALA A 93 -4.53 20.84 -7.08
C ALA A 93 -3.08 20.61 -6.66
N VAL A 94 -2.85 20.47 -5.35
CA VAL A 94 -1.53 20.13 -4.81
C VAL A 94 -1.19 18.67 -5.06
N ASP A 95 -2.20 17.79 -5.03
CA ASP A 95 -2.03 16.36 -5.23
C ASP A 95 -3.28 15.72 -5.84
N GLU A 96 -3.16 14.43 -6.17
CA GLU A 96 -4.25 13.65 -6.78
C GLU A 96 -5.44 13.40 -5.83
N THR A 97 -5.28 13.63 -4.51
CA THR A 97 -6.35 13.46 -3.51
C THR A 97 -7.18 14.74 -3.31
N SER A 98 -6.77 15.83 -3.96
CA SER A 98 -7.45 17.11 -3.94
C SER A 98 -8.62 17.10 -4.91
N ILE A 99 -9.80 16.79 -4.36
CA ILE A 99 -11.04 16.60 -5.11
C ILE A 99 -12.14 17.53 -4.61
N MET A 100 -12.97 18.01 -5.54
CA MET A 100 -14.12 18.86 -5.27
C MET A 100 -15.42 18.13 -5.65
N CYS A 101 -16.48 18.34 -4.86
CA CYS A 101 -17.81 17.96 -5.33
C CYS A 101 -18.20 18.82 -6.54
N GLU A 102 -19.06 18.27 -7.39
CA GLU A 102 -19.62 18.99 -8.54
C GLU A 102 -20.08 20.41 -8.19
N GLU A 103 -20.88 20.56 -7.14
CA GLU A 103 -21.41 21.86 -6.73
C GLU A 103 -20.30 22.87 -6.41
N CYS A 104 -19.27 22.47 -5.66
CA CYS A 104 -18.17 23.37 -5.34
C CYS A 104 -17.33 23.69 -6.58
N PHE A 105 -17.13 22.69 -7.45
CA PHE A 105 -16.37 22.85 -8.69
C PHE A 105 -17.05 23.87 -9.62
N MET A 106 -18.35 23.71 -9.88
CA MET A 106 -19.14 24.62 -10.73
C MET A 106 -19.22 26.05 -10.20
N ASN A 107 -19.12 26.22 -8.88
CA ASN A 107 -19.13 27.53 -8.20
C ASN A 107 -17.72 28.11 -7.94
N SER A 108 -16.68 27.51 -8.52
CA SER A 108 -15.29 27.93 -8.34
C SER A 108 -14.67 28.40 -9.65
N VAL A 109 -13.47 28.99 -9.56
CA VAL A 109 -12.69 29.37 -10.75
C VAL A 109 -12.20 28.14 -11.53
N HIS A 110 -12.14 26.96 -10.90
CA HIS A 110 -11.58 25.74 -11.47
C HIS A 110 -12.36 25.20 -12.67
N VAL A 111 -13.63 25.58 -12.84
CA VAL A 111 -14.42 25.23 -14.04
C VAL A 111 -13.81 25.80 -15.32
N LYS A 112 -12.97 26.84 -15.20
CA LYS A 112 -12.25 27.48 -16.33
C LYS A 112 -10.81 26.98 -16.49
N HIS A 113 -10.36 26.08 -15.63
CA HIS A 113 -9.00 25.52 -15.65
C HIS A 113 -9.01 24.14 -16.33
N HIS A 114 -7.84 23.54 -16.53
CA HIS A 114 -7.76 22.13 -16.90
C HIS A 114 -8.15 21.27 -15.70
N PHE A 115 -9.17 20.44 -15.88
CA PHE A 115 -9.66 19.55 -14.84
C PHE A 115 -9.89 18.14 -15.38
N VAL A 116 -9.93 17.19 -14.46
CA VAL A 116 -10.32 15.81 -14.74
C VAL A 116 -11.44 15.40 -13.78
N GLN A 117 -12.43 14.69 -14.31
CA GLN A 117 -13.38 13.95 -13.48
C GLN A 117 -12.66 12.72 -12.93
N LYS A 118 -12.81 12.46 -11.64
CA LYS A 118 -12.21 11.28 -10.99
C LYS A 118 -13.30 10.32 -10.55
N PHE A 119 -13.01 9.03 -10.68
CA PHE A 119 -13.77 7.99 -10.02
C PHE A 119 -13.16 7.78 -8.64
N GLN A 120 -13.95 8.06 -7.62
CA GLN A 120 -13.51 7.95 -6.24
C GLN A 120 -13.93 6.59 -5.67
N THR A 121 -12.97 5.83 -5.14
CA THR A 121 -13.21 4.52 -4.52
C THR A 121 -13.42 4.62 -3.01
N LEU A 122 -12.97 5.74 -2.39
CA LEU A 122 -12.98 5.95 -0.93
C LEU A 122 -13.78 7.20 -0.54
N GLU A 123 -14.42 7.18 0.62
CA GLU A 123 -15.13 8.35 1.11
C GLU A 123 -14.16 9.45 1.57
N PHE A 124 -14.30 10.67 1.05
CA PHE A 124 -13.49 11.83 1.46
C PHE A 124 -14.33 13.10 1.54
N PHE A 125 -13.98 14.01 2.46
CA PHE A 125 -14.53 15.36 2.40
C PHE A 125 -14.05 16.12 1.16
N CYS A 126 -14.96 16.93 0.61
CA CYS A 126 -14.64 17.90 -0.43
C CYS A 126 -13.53 18.85 0.02
N SER A 127 -12.50 19.03 -0.82
CA SER A 127 -11.35 19.89 -0.55
C SER A 127 -11.65 21.40 -0.70
N CYS A 128 -12.89 21.80 -1.02
CA CYS A 128 -13.23 23.22 -1.18
C CYS A 128 -13.07 23.99 0.13
N GLY A 129 -12.27 25.06 0.11
CA GLY A 129 -11.92 25.85 1.29
C GLY A 129 -10.74 25.28 2.08
N ASP A 130 -10.18 24.14 1.68
CA ASP A 130 -8.89 23.69 2.18
C ASP A 130 -7.75 24.39 1.44
N SER A 131 -7.20 25.44 2.04
CA SER A 131 -6.07 26.20 1.50
C SER A 131 -4.79 25.37 1.31
N LYS A 132 -4.75 24.13 1.80
CA LYS A 132 -3.64 23.20 1.57
C LYS A 132 -3.86 22.24 0.41
N ALA A 133 -5.10 22.11 -0.10
CA ALA A 133 -5.42 21.21 -1.21
C ALA A 133 -5.33 21.89 -2.58
N TYR A 134 -5.55 23.22 -2.62
CA TYR A 134 -5.47 24.00 -3.85
C TYR A 134 -4.55 25.21 -3.66
N THR A 135 -3.55 25.35 -4.54
CA THR A 135 -2.65 26.51 -4.57
C THR A 135 -3.26 27.61 -5.44
N ASN A 136 -2.95 28.87 -5.12
CA ASN A 136 -3.26 30.05 -5.95
C ASN A 136 -4.76 30.26 -6.29
N SER A 137 -5.66 29.66 -5.52
CA SER A 137 -7.11 29.74 -5.74
C SER A 137 -7.85 29.71 -4.40
N GLY A 138 -8.90 30.53 -4.30
CA GLY A 138 -9.74 30.61 -3.11
C GLY A 138 -10.83 29.54 -3.09
N ALA A 139 -11.53 29.43 -1.96
CA ALA A 139 -12.74 28.63 -1.87
C ALA A 139 -13.79 29.07 -2.92
N CYS A 140 -14.72 28.18 -3.28
CA CYS A 140 -15.84 28.53 -4.16
C CYS A 140 -16.65 29.70 -3.57
N CYS A 141 -17.48 30.36 -4.39
CA CYS A 141 -18.23 31.53 -3.95
C CYS A 141 -19.13 31.29 -2.73
N LYS A 142 -19.56 30.02 -2.49
CA LYS A 142 -20.34 29.62 -1.31
C LYS A 142 -19.51 29.47 -0.03
N HIS A 143 -18.23 29.17 -0.13
CA HIS A 143 -17.34 28.92 1.01
C HIS A 143 -16.31 30.04 1.23
N ARG A 144 -16.47 31.18 0.55
CA ARG A 144 -15.56 32.32 0.64
C ARG A 144 -15.66 33.03 2.00
N ILE A 145 -14.54 33.54 2.50
CA ILE A 145 -14.46 34.28 3.76
C ILE A 145 -15.19 35.63 3.62
N GLN A 146 -16.26 35.83 4.40
CA GLN A 146 -16.87 37.15 4.58
C GLN A 146 -16.16 37.91 5.72
N ASN A 147 -15.85 39.20 5.51
CA ASN A 147 -15.05 40.03 6.44
C ASN A 147 -15.75 40.37 7.78
N ASN A 148 -17.01 39.99 7.97
CA ASN A 148 -17.77 40.29 9.19
C ASN A 148 -17.74 39.10 10.15
N SER A 149 -16.90 39.14 11.17
CA SER A 149 -16.87 38.13 12.25
C SER A 149 -17.92 38.44 13.32
N ARG A 150 -19.21 38.18 13.04
CA ARG A 150 -20.24 38.17 14.10
C ARG A 150 -20.34 36.76 14.68
N THR A 151 -20.16 36.63 15.99
CA THR A 151 -20.33 35.38 16.74
C THR A 151 -21.76 35.24 17.26
N LEU A 152 -22.21 34.01 17.50
CA LEU A 152 -23.50 33.79 18.15
C LEU A 152 -23.44 34.28 19.62
N PRO A 153 -24.55 34.82 20.17
CA PRO A 153 -24.59 35.19 21.58
C PRO A 153 -24.36 33.99 22.50
N GLU A 154 -23.57 34.18 23.57
CA GLU A 154 -23.16 33.12 24.49
C GLU A 154 -24.35 32.36 25.11
N ILE A 155 -25.43 33.07 25.44
CA ILE A 155 -26.66 32.46 25.99
C ILE A 155 -27.27 31.46 24.99
N PHE A 156 -27.28 31.79 23.70
CA PHE A 156 -27.80 30.90 22.66
C PHE A 156 -26.87 29.69 22.48
N VAL A 157 -25.55 29.91 22.44
CA VAL A 157 -24.55 28.84 22.35
C VAL A 157 -24.65 27.88 23.54
N ARG A 158 -24.79 28.41 24.76
CA ARG A 158 -25.01 27.61 25.99
C ARG A 158 -26.29 26.79 25.92
N ARG A 159 -27.37 27.34 25.38
CA ARG A 159 -28.61 26.59 25.17
C ARG A 159 -28.39 25.40 24.23
N ILE A 160 -27.76 25.63 23.08
CA ILE A 160 -27.39 24.55 22.14
C ILE A 160 -26.47 23.53 22.81
N LYS A 161 -25.49 23.97 23.63
CA LYS A 161 -24.61 23.11 24.43
C LYS A 161 -25.41 22.13 25.29
N ASN A 162 -26.40 22.64 26.01
CA ASN A 162 -27.21 21.84 26.92
C ASN A 162 -28.11 20.86 26.17
N ILE A 163 -28.69 21.28 25.04
CA ILE A 163 -29.50 20.40 24.18
C ILE A 163 -28.62 19.27 23.66
N ILE A 164 -27.50 19.56 23.00
CA ILE A 164 -26.62 18.54 22.42
C ILE A 164 -26.09 17.58 23.49
N ARG A 165 -25.70 18.10 24.65
CA ARG A 165 -25.25 17.25 25.77
C ARG A 165 -26.31 16.24 26.19
N HIS A 166 -27.57 16.65 26.25
CA HIS A 166 -28.67 15.74 26.59
C HIS A 166 -29.00 14.76 25.47
N LEU A 167 -28.85 15.15 24.19
CA LEU A 167 -28.97 14.22 23.07
C LEU A 167 -27.86 13.17 23.07
N PHE A 168 -26.61 13.56 23.36
CA PHE A 168 -25.52 12.60 23.53
C PHE A 168 -25.74 11.64 24.69
N LYS A 169 -26.37 12.08 25.79
CA LYS A 169 -26.77 11.19 26.88
C LYS A 169 -27.70 10.07 26.39
N TYR A 170 -28.66 10.37 25.50
CA TYR A 170 -29.52 9.34 24.91
C TYR A 170 -28.74 8.33 24.07
N LEU A 171 -27.75 8.81 23.30
CA LEU A 171 -26.85 7.93 22.57
C LEU A 171 -26.04 7.07 23.55
N GLU A 172 -25.47 7.64 24.61
CA GLU A 172 -24.69 6.87 25.60
C GLU A 172 -25.52 5.82 26.34
N LEU A 173 -26.77 6.13 26.68
CA LEU A 173 -27.70 5.18 27.28
C LEU A 173 -28.01 4.01 26.33
N LEU A 174 -28.20 4.31 25.04
CA LEU A 174 -28.48 3.29 24.03
C LEU A 174 -27.27 2.37 23.78
N LEU A 175 -26.06 2.94 23.74
CA LEU A 175 -24.81 2.22 23.50
C LEU A 175 -24.18 1.63 24.77
N GLY A 176 -24.70 1.97 25.94
CA GLY A 176 -24.28 1.45 27.23
C GLY A 176 -24.88 0.08 27.54
N ASP A 177 -24.83 -0.29 28.83
CA ASP A 177 -25.49 -1.49 29.33
C ASP A 177 -27.01 -1.43 29.04
N GLU A 178 -27.58 -2.55 28.60
CA GLU A 178 -29.00 -2.62 28.26
C GLU A 178 -29.89 -2.18 29.44
N ALA A 179 -29.49 -2.53 30.67
CA ALA A 179 -30.21 -2.17 31.90
C ALA A 179 -30.29 -0.65 32.15
N LEU A 180 -29.31 0.13 31.66
CA LEU A 180 -29.29 1.58 31.87
C LEU A 180 -30.39 2.29 31.08
N LEU A 181 -30.56 1.91 29.80
CA LEU A 181 -31.67 2.45 29.00
C LEU A 181 -33.01 1.97 29.56
N ASP A 182 -33.11 0.70 29.96
CA ASP A 182 -34.34 0.13 30.51
C ASP A 182 -34.78 0.85 31.80
N ALA A 183 -33.86 1.08 32.72
CA ALA A 183 -34.10 1.86 33.94
C ALA A 183 -34.44 3.32 33.61
N TYR A 184 -33.74 3.94 32.65
CA TYR A 184 -34.05 5.32 32.26
C TYR A 184 -35.45 5.46 31.65
N VAL A 185 -35.84 4.54 30.76
CA VAL A 185 -37.18 4.56 30.17
C VAL A 185 -38.24 4.33 31.23
N THR A 186 -38.05 3.32 32.09
CA THR A 186 -39.04 2.94 33.09
C THR A 186 -39.15 3.99 34.19
N ASP A 187 -38.03 4.37 34.81
CA ASP A 187 -38.02 5.18 36.03
C ASP A 187 -38.04 6.69 35.78
N LYS A 188 -37.61 7.15 34.60
CA LYS A 188 -37.50 8.59 34.28
C LYS A 188 -38.45 9.06 33.19
N LEU A 189 -38.63 8.30 32.11
CA LEU A 189 -39.46 8.75 30.99
C LEU A 189 -40.92 8.40 31.18
N LEU A 190 -41.20 7.16 31.58
CA LEU A 190 -42.55 6.69 31.79
C LEU A 190 -43.04 7.13 33.19
N MET A 191 -42.28 6.93 34.28
CA MET A 191 -42.64 7.34 35.67
C MET A 191 -42.64 8.84 35.97
N ASN A 192 -42.52 9.70 34.96
CA ASN A 192 -42.56 11.14 35.20
C ASN A 192 -44.00 11.62 35.52
N ASN A 193 -44.23 12.02 36.77
CA ASN A 193 -45.51 12.60 37.25
C ASN A 193 -45.96 13.83 36.44
N ASP A 194 -45.06 14.46 35.66
CA ASP A 194 -45.38 15.57 34.74
C ASP A 194 -46.13 15.17 33.47
N LEU A 195 -46.39 13.87 33.22
CA LEU A 195 -47.25 13.43 32.11
C LEU A 195 -48.69 13.98 32.22
N VAL A 196 -49.14 14.29 33.43
CA VAL A 196 -50.43 14.93 33.71
C VAL A 196 -50.47 16.40 33.23
N ASN A 197 -49.30 17.04 33.10
CA ASN A 197 -49.13 18.44 32.67
C ASN A 197 -48.72 18.58 31.19
N LEU A 198 -48.92 17.53 30.37
CA LEU A 198 -48.83 17.63 28.92
C LEU A 198 -49.96 18.53 28.41
N ASP A 199 -49.61 19.79 28.19
CA ASP A 199 -50.38 20.88 27.58
C ASP A 199 -51.67 20.45 26.85
N PRO A 200 -52.87 20.81 27.36
CA PRO A 200 -54.15 20.38 26.78
C PRO A 200 -54.35 20.85 25.34
N ASP A 201 -53.71 21.95 24.91
CA ASP A 201 -53.79 22.46 23.53
C ASP A 201 -53.12 21.53 22.50
N ASN A 202 -52.29 20.59 22.95
CA ASN A 202 -51.55 19.64 22.10
C ASN A 202 -51.92 18.16 22.34
N ASN A 203 -53.02 17.90 23.05
CA ASN A 203 -53.57 16.56 23.32
C ASN A 203 -54.86 16.33 22.52
N PRO A 204 -54.80 16.11 21.19
CA PRO A 204 -56.00 15.88 20.41
C PRO A 204 -56.62 14.57 20.90
N LYS A 205 -57.76 14.66 21.59
CA LYS A 205 -58.66 13.55 21.99
C LYS A 205 -58.29 12.75 23.25
N GLY A 206 -57.66 13.35 24.26
CA GLY A 206 -57.45 12.64 25.55
C GLY A 206 -56.59 11.38 25.43
N PHE A 207 -55.66 11.37 24.47
CA PHE A 207 -54.77 10.26 24.17
C PHE A 207 -53.95 9.90 25.41
N PHE A 208 -53.34 10.89 26.06
CA PHE A 208 -52.46 10.68 27.22
C PHE A 208 -53.19 10.23 28.50
N SER A 209 -54.47 10.62 28.68
CA SER A 209 -55.28 10.14 29.81
C SER A 209 -55.55 8.63 29.75
N ARG A 210 -55.53 8.00 28.56
CA ARG A 210 -55.66 6.54 28.41
C ARG A 210 -54.42 5.77 28.88
N PHE A 211 -53.26 6.42 28.89
CA PHE A 211 -51.99 5.80 29.30
C PHE A 211 -51.81 5.78 30.82
N LEU A 212 -52.38 6.78 31.52
CA LEU A 212 -52.28 6.95 32.97
C LEU A 212 -52.80 5.74 33.79
N GLY A 213 -53.63 4.86 33.21
CA GLY A 213 -54.16 3.64 33.88
C GLY A 213 -53.62 2.30 33.35
N ARG A 214 -52.71 2.28 32.37
CA ARG A 214 -52.32 1.06 31.62
C ARG A 214 -50.81 0.84 31.49
N TRP A 215 -50.02 1.46 32.35
CA TRP A 215 -48.57 1.58 32.27
C TRP A 215 -47.83 0.28 31.97
N TYR A 216 -48.15 -0.81 32.68
CA TYR A 216 -47.56 -2.15 32.49
C TYR A 216 -48.04 -2.89 31.23
N THR A 217 -49.05 -2.36 30.52
CA THR A 217 -49.71 -3.00 29.35
C THR A 217 -49.52 -2.21 28.04
N THR A 218 -48.74 -1.14 28.08
CA THR A 218 -48.43 -0.33 26.89
C THR A 218 -47.62 -1.13 25.88
N ASN A 219 -47.82 -0.87 24.58
CA ASN A 219 -47.09 -1.57 23.52
C ASN A 219 -45.56 -1.33 23.58
N THR A 220 -45.10 -0.32 24.31
CA THR A 220 -43.67 -0.01 24.52
C THR A 220 -42.90 -1.15 25.20
N HIS A 221 -43.54 -1.92 26.10
CA HIS A 221 -42.93 -3.04 26.83
C HIS A 221 -43.06 -4.39 26.11
N LYS A 222 -43.74 -4.43 24.94
CA LYS A 222 -43.76 -5.63 24.11
C LYS A 222 -42.38 -5.94 23.54
N SER A 223 -42.22 -7.17 23.08
CA SER A 223 -40.94 -7.68 22.58
C SER A 223 -40.91 -7.71 21.07
N CYS A 224 -39.71 -7.50 20.54
CA CYS A 224 -39.39 -7.60 19.13
C CYS A 224 -38.24 -8.56 18.93
N LEU A 225 -38.18 -9.17 17.76
CA LEU A 225 -37.12 -10.09 17.36
C LEU A 225 -36.31 -9.47 16.22
N LEU A 226 -35.01 -9.27 16.43
CA LEU A 226 -34.12 -8.74 15.41
C LEU A 226 -33.05 -9.77 15.04
N ILE A 227 -32.66 -9.78 13.77
CA ILE A 227 -31.42 -10.41 13.31
C ILE A 227 -30.43 -9.29 12.97
N PHE A 228 -29.22 -9.39 13.51
CA PHE A 228 -28.10 -8.51 13.22
C PHE A 228 -27.14 -9.21 12.25
N LYS A 229 -26.76 -8.46 11.22
CA LYS A 229 -25.79 -8.85 10.21
C LYS A 229 -24.47 -8.08 10.44
N PRO A 230 -23.37 -8.78 10.76
CA PRO A 230 -22.04 -8.16 10.74
C PRO A 230 -21.70 -7.56 9.37
N ASP A 231 -20.85 -6.54 9.33
CA ASP A 231 -20.57 -5.77 8.11
C ASP A 231 -20.06 -6.66 6.96
N ARG A 232 -19.13 -7.58 7.24
CA ARG A 232 -18.55 -8.51 6.24
C ARG A 232 -19.31 -9.82 6.05
N GLU A 233 -20.40 -10.04 6.78
CA GLU A 233 -21.26 -11.21 6.57
C GLU A 233 -22.02 -11.08 5.24
N LYS A 234 -22.07 -12.16 4.45
CA LYS A 234 -22.77 -12.18 3.16
C LYS A 234 -24.26 -11.89 3.34
N LEU A 235 -24.78 -10.97 2.53
CA LEU A 235 -26.20 -10.57 2.57
C LEU A 235 -27.15 -11.77 2.37
N ASP A 236 -26.79 -12.69 1.47
CA ASP A 236 -27.58 -13.88 1.20
C ASP A 236 -27.76 -14.79 2.42
N TYR A 237 -26.78 -14.82 3.33
CA TYR A 237 -26.85 -15.63 4.54
C TYR A 237 -27.85 -15.02 5.52
N ALA A 238 -27.75 -13.71 5.77
CA ALA A 238 -28.71 -12.99 6.61
C ALA A 238 -30.14 -13.15 6.08
N THR A 239 -30.31 -13.00 4.76
CA THR A 239 -31.61 -13.09 4.09
C THR A 239 -32.19 -14.50 4.16
N SER A 240 -31.37 -15.53 3.97
CA SER A 240 -31.81 -16.93 4.07
C SER A 240 -32.27 -17.28 5.49
N CYS A 241 -31.54 -16.84 6.51
CA CYS A 241 -31.93 -17.02 7.91
C CYS A 241 -33.21 -16.24 8.27
N ALA A 242 -33.39 -15.04 7.71
CA ALA A 242 -34.61 -14.26 7.88
C ALA A 242 -35.81 -14.94 7.22
N ILE A 243 -35.67 -15.43 5.98
CA ILE A 243 -36.74 -16.14 5.24
C ILE A 243 -37.18 -17.41 5.97
N PHE A 244 -36.25 -18.12 6.61
CA PHE A 244 -36.58 -19.31 7.40
C PHE A 244 -37.58 -19.03 8.53
N ALA A 245 -37.61 -17.81 9.07
CA ALA A 245 -38.57 -17.40 10.09
C ALA A 245 -39.98 -17.11 9.53
N ASN A 246 -40.16 -17.16 8.20
CA ASN A 246 -41.37 -16.78 7.46
C ASN A 246 -42.00 -15.47 7.97
N PRO A 247 -41.26 -14.35 7.98
CA PRO A 247 -41.74 -13.09 8.53
C PRO A 247 -42.89 -12.53 7.68
N PRO A 248 -43.80 -11.74 8.27
CA PRO A 248 -44.88 -11.06 7.54
C PRO A 248 -44.38 -9.91 6.63
N ILE A 249 -43.07 -9.80 6.39
CA ILE A 249 -42.39 -8.69 5.72
C ILE A 249 -41.99 -9.10 4.30
N GLN A 250 -42.09 -8.17 3.35
CA GLN A 250 -41.69 -8.41 1.95
C GLN A 250 -40.18 -8.67 1.83
N ARG A 251 -39.79 -9.59 0.94
CA ARG A 251 -38.38 -10.00 0.77
C ARG A 251 -37.44 -8.83 0.37
N LEU A 252 -37.93 -7.88 -0.42
CA LEU A 252 -37.17 -6.70 -0.86
C LEU A 252 -36.86 -5.74 0.31
N SER A 253 -37.77 -5.56 1.26
CA SER A 253 -37.53 -4.69 2.42
C SER A 253 -36.54 -5.32 3.40
N LEU A 254 -36.53 -6.65 3.55
CA LEU A 254 -35.52 -7.37 4.35
C LEU A 254 -34.09 -7.14 3.81
N LEU A 255 -33.91 -7.17 2.48
CA LEU A 255 -32.60 -6.94 1.86
C LEU A 255 -32.11 -5.52 2.15
N ASN A 256 -32.98 -4.53 1.93
CA ASN A 256 -32.66 -3.12 2.14
C ASN A 256 -32.33 -2.83 3.63
N ASP A 257 -33.06 -3.45 4.56
CA ASP A 257 -32.80 -3.36 6.00
C ASP A 257 -31.39 -3.82 6.37
N PHE A 258 -30.98 -4.98 5.88
CA PHE A 258 -29.65 -5.51 6.17
C PHE A 258 -28.54 -4.68 5.52
N GLU A 259 -28.76 -4.16 4.32
CA GLU A 259 -27.78 -3.33 3.63
C GLU A 259 -27.59 -1.97 4.30
N ILE A 260 -28.69 -1.28 4.63
CA ILE A 260 -28.66 0.04 5.23
C ILE A 260 -28.37 -0.06 6.74
N SER A 261 -29.19 -0.82 7.47
CA SER A 261 -29.18 -0.83 8.94
C SER A 261 -28.20 -1.84 9.52
N GLY A 262 -27.83 -2.90 8.79
CA GLY A 262 -27.10 -4.04 9.35
C GLY A 262 -27.94 -4.91 10.28
N TYR A 263 -29.25 -4.72 10.32
CA TYR A 263 -30.19 -5.56 11.06
C TYR A 263 -31.56 -5.49 10.41
N SER A 264 -32.41 -6.49 10.66
CA SER A 264 -33.82 -6.44 10.30
C SER A 264 -34.69 -6.94 11.46
N CYS A 265 -35.87 -6.34 11.61
CA CYS A 265 -36.85 -6.68 12.63
C CYS A 265 -37.87 -7.68 12.06
N LEU A 266 -37.85 -8.93 12.55
CA LEU A 266 -38.71 -10.00 12.02
C LEU A 266 -40.07 -10.06 12.70
N LEU A 267 -40.11 -9.76 14.00
CA LEU A 267 -41.33 -9.69 14.79
C LEU A 267 -41.36 -8.36 15.51
N ASN A 268 -42.43 -7.60 15.34
CA ASN A 268 -42.66 -6.33 16.03
C ASN A 268 -43.85 -6.46 16.99
N ARG A 269 -43.75 -5.84 18.18
CA ARG A 269 -44.81 -5.80 19.21
C ARG A 269 -45.43 -7.19 19.52
N ALA A 270 -44.59 -8.22 19.58
CA ALA A 270 -44.99 -9.59 19.89
C ALA A 270 -44.84 -9.92 21.39
N SER A 271 -45.35 -11.09 21.80
CA SER A 271 -45.10 -11.60 23.14
C SER A 271 -43.65 -12.06 23.27
N GLU A 272 -43.07 -11.87 24.46
CA GLU A 272 -41.69 -12.26 24.74
C GLU A 272 -41.43 -13.75 24.49
N TRP A 273 -42.40 -14.60 24.86
CA TRP A 273 -42.35 -16.04 24.59
C TRP A 273 -42.26 -16.34 23.09
N LYS A 274 -43.09 -15.70 22.26
CA LYS A 274 -43.06 -15.90 20.80
C LYS A 274 -41.70 -15.49 20.22
N CYS A 275 -41.16 -14.35 20.64
CA CYS A 275 -39.83 -13.91 20.21
C CYS A 275 -38.72 -14.89 20.64
N LYS A 276 -38.76 -15.41 21.88
CA LYS A 276 -37.77 -16.38 22.38
C LYS A 276 -37.81 -17.70 21.61
N VAL A 277 -39.01 -18.22 21.30
CA VAL A 277 -39.18 -19.45 20.50
C VAL A 277 -38.59 -19.28 19.10
N PHE A 278 -38.97 -18.21 18.39
CA PHE A 278 -38.43 -17.93 17.05
C PHE A 278 -36.93 -17.66 17.07
N SER A 279 -36.43 -16.94 18.09
CA SER A 279 -34.98 -16.73 18.28
C SER A 279 -34.23 -18.05 18.39
N PHE A 280 -34.73 -19.00 19.18
CA PHE A 280 -34.11 -20.31 19.33
C PHE A 280 -34.08 -21.09 18.01
N ILE A 281 -35.18 -21.07 17.26
CA ILE A 281 -35.31 -21.71 15.95
C ILE A 281 -34.30 -21.13 14.95
N ILE A 282 -34.18 -19.80 14.88
CA ILE A 282 -33.25 -19.11 13.98
C ILE A 282 -31.80 -19.37 14.39
N GLN A 283 -31.48 -19.28 15.68
CA GLN A 283 -30.13 -19.56 16.18
C GLN A 283 -29.71 -21.01 15.92
N LYS A 284 -30.65 -21.96 16.03
CA LYS A 284 -30.44 -23.35 15.61
C LYS A 284 -30.12 -23.42 14.12
N CYS A 285 -30.92 -22.76 13.27
CA CYS A 285 -30.68 -22.70 11.82
C CYS A 285 -29.28 -22.14 11.48
N ILE A 286 -28.86 -21.04 12.12
CA ILE A 286 -27.53 -20.45 11.94
C ILE A 286 -26.44 -21.47 12.29
N ARG A 287 -26.56 -22.16 13.45
CA ARG A 287 -25.57 -23.14 13.90
C ARG A 287 -25.46 -24.36 12.98
N TYR A 288 -26.58 -24.92 12.53
CA TYR A 288 -26.58 -26.15 11.72
C TYR A 288 -26.28 -25.90 10.25
N ASN A 289 -26.88 -24.87 9.64
CA ASN A 289 -26.75 -24.64 8.21
C ASN A 289 -25.50 -23.82 7.86
N ARG A 290 -24.97 -23.02 8.79
CA ARG A 290 -23.86 -22.09 8.56
C ARG A 290 -22.91 -21.99 9.77
N PRO A 291 -22.19 -23.07 10.13
CA PRO A 291 -21.18 -23.02 11.18
C PRO A 291 -20.13 -21.95 10.87
N GLY A 292 -19.94 -21.00 11.80
CA GLY A 292 -18.99 -19.88 11.66
C GLY A 292 -19.62 -18.53 11.25
N SER A 293 -20.92 -18.48 10.95
CA SER A 293 -21.61 -17.20 10.68
C SER A 293 -21.65 -16.30 11.92
N GLY A 294 -21.41 -14.99 11.74
CA GLY A 294 -21.48 -14.00 12.81
C GLY A 294 -22.88 -13.45 13.08
N LEU A 295 -23.92 -13.99 12.43
CA LEU A 295 -25.31 -13.55 12.61
C LEU A 295 -25.78 -13.73 14.06
N GLN A 296 -26.39 -12.68 14.61
CA GLN A 296 -26.92 -12.71 15.97
C GLN A 296 -28.42 -12.39 15.98
N CYS A 297 -29.18 -13.22 16.69
CA CYS A 297 -30.61 -12.97 16.90
C CYS A 297 -30.84 -12.47 18.33
N ARG A 298 -31.53 -11.34 18.48
CA ARG A 298 -31.77 -10.69 19.78
C ARG A 298 -33.24 -10.38 19.97
N VAL A 299 -33.72 -10.62 21.18
CA VAL A 299 -35.05 -10.20 21.63
C VAL A 299 -34.89 -8.89 22.38
N MET A 300 -35.55 -7.83 21.92
CA MET A 300 -35.43 -6.48 22.47
C MET A 300 -36.82 -5.89 22.71
N LYS A 301 -36.93 -4.90 23.59
CA LYS A 301 -38.21 -4.21 23.83
C LYS A 301 -38.50 -3.18 22.74
N VAL A 302 -39.77 -2.88 22.50
CA VAL A 302 -40.21 -1.92 21.44
C VAL A 302 -39.55 -0.56 21.63
N TYR A 303 -39.46 -0.04 22.86
CA TYR A 303 -38.79 1.24 23.12
C TYR A 303 -37.32 1.22 22.68
N ARG A 304 -36.63 0.07 22.74
CA ARG A 304 -35.23 -0.05 22.32
C ARG A 304 -35.10 0.11 20.81
N ILE A 305 -36.01 -0.47 20.02
CA ILE A 305 -36.08 -0.22 18.57
C ILE A 305 -36.35 1.26 18.29
N PHE A 306 -37.27 1.88 19.03
CA PHE A 306 -37.54 3.31 18.89
C PHE A 306 -36.25 4.12 19.11
N PHE A 307 -35.47 3.87 20.17
CA PHE A 307 -34.19 4.55 20.38
C PHE A 307 -33.13 4.22 19.33
N MET A 308 -33.09 2.98 18.84
CA MET A 308 -32.22 2.60 17.72
C MET A 308 -32.53 3.43 16.47
N LYS A 309 -33.79 3.57 16.07
CA LYS A 309 -34.19 4.37 14.91
C LYS A 309 -34.05 5.88 15.16
N LEU A 310 -34.36 6.33 16.37
CA LEU A 310 -34.19 7.73 16.78
C LEU A 310 -32.72 8.14 16.76
N SER A 311 -31.78 7.26 17.10
CA SER A 311 -30.35 7.57 17.18
C SER A 311 -29.79 8.13 15.87
N THR A 312 -30.14 7.54 14.73
CA THR A 312 -29.75 7.99 13.38
C THR A 312 -30.24 9.43 13.12
N VAL A 313 -31.48 9.70 13.48
CA VAL A 313 -32.12 11.00 13.32
C VAL A 313 -31.50 12.06 14.25
N LEU A 314 -31.20 11.71 15.51
CA LEU A 314 -30.51 12.58 16.45
C LEU A 314 -29.08 12.91 16.01
N ILE A 315 -28.33 11.92 15.53
CA ILE A 315 -26.96 12.12 15.02
C ILE A 315 -26.98 13.09 13.85
N ASN A 316 -27.89 12.91 12.89
CA ASN A 316 -28.04 13.82 11.75
C ASN A 316 -28.41 15.24 12.19
N PHE A 317 -29.28 15.39 13.18
CA PHE A 317 -29.60 16.70 13.74
C PHE A 317 -28.39 17.38 14.37
N ILE A 318 -27.61 16.64 15.17
CA ILE A 318 -26.37 17.14 15.80
C ILE A 318 -25.37 17.56 14.73
N HIS A 319 -25.17 16.72 13.71
CA HIS A 319 -24.28 16.97 12.58
C HIS A 319 -24.64 18.24 11.81
N VAL A 320 -25.90 18.35 11.35
CA VAL A 320 -26.36 19.53 10.60
C VAL A 320 -26.29 20.79 11.46
N THR A 321 -26.61 20.69 12.76
CA THR A 321 -26.57 21.83 13.68
C THR A 321 -25.14 22.28 13.96
N CYS A 322 -24.21 21.36 14.21
CA CYS A 322 -22.85 21.67 14.61
C CYS A 322 -22.01 22.23 13.45
N LEU A 323 -22.31 21.82 12.21
CA LEU A 323 -21.58 22.28 11.04
C LEU A 323 -22.01 23.64 10.50
N LYS A 324 -23.15 24.19 10.99
CA LYS A 324 -23.61 25.53 10.62
C LYS A 324 -22.62 26.62 11.02
N LYS A 325 -21.92 26.47 12.16
CA LYS A 325 -20.99 27.47 12.70
C LYS A 325 -19.74 26.83 13.28
N SER A 326 -18.58 27.44 13.07
CA SER A 326 -17.32 26.94 13.62
C SER A 326 -17.36 26.80 15.16
N GLN A 327 -17.93 27.79 15.86
CA GLN A 327 -18.08 27.78 17.32
C GLN A 327 -18.92 26.59 17.82
N LEU A 328 -19.92 26.14 17.05
CA LEU A 328 -20.76 24.99 17.43
C LEU A 328 -20.02 23.66 17.18
N CYS A 329 -19.23 23.57 16.10
CA CYS A 329 -18.36 22.42 15.84
C CYS A 329 -17.32 22.22 16.96
N ASP A 330 -16.70 23.31 17.44
CA ASP A 330 -15.78 23.29 18.58
C ASP A 330 -16.47 22.80 19.86
N LEU A 331 -17.68 23.29 20.13
CA LEU A 331 -18.49 22.90 21.27
C LEU A 331 -18.86 21.41 21.24
N VAL A 332 -19.28 20.87 20.09
CA VAL A 332 -19.61 19.43 19.99
C VAL A 332 -18.37 18.58 20.21
N SER A 333 -17.23 19.00 19.65
CA SER A 333 -15.95 18.34 19.86
C SER A 333 -15.54 18.32 21.33
N GLU A 334 -15.71 19.43 22.05
CA GLU A 334 -15.45 19.52 23.50
C GLU A 334 -16.34 18.54 24.28
N ILE A 335 -17.64 18.50 24.00
CA ILE A 335 -18.56 17.58 24.70
C ILE A 335 -18.18 16.12 24.40
N LEU A 336 -17.96 15.78 23.13
CA LEU A 336 -17.68 14.41 22.70
C LEU A 336 -16.47 13.81 23.43
N PHE A 337 -15.35 14.53 23.47
CA PHE A 337 -14.10 14.00 24.03
C PHE A 337 -13.96 14.20 25.54
N ASN A 338 -14.57 15.24 26.13
CA ASN A 338 -14.36 15.56 27.55
C ASN A 338 -15.54 15.22 28.47
N ARG A 339 -16.74 14.98 27.91
CA ARG A 339 -17.97 14.83 28.69
C ARG A 339 -18.76 13.56 28.36
N THR A 340 -18.33 12.78 27.38
CA THR A 340 -18.99 11.54 26.96
C THR A 340 -17.98 10.42 26.77
N THR A 341 -18.49 9.19 26.72
CA THR A 341 -17.77 7.95 26.41
C THR A 341 -18.12 7.39 25.03
N LEU A 342 -18.93 8.11 24.24
CA LEU A 342 -19.41 7.68 22.91
C LEU A 342 -18.26 7.26 21.99
N HIS A 343 -17.19 8.06 21.98
CA HIS A 343 -16.01 7.80 21.17
C HIS A 343 -15.31 6.49 21.60
N GLN A 344 -15.30 6.12 22.88
CA GLN A 344 -14.78 4.84 23.36
C GLN A 344 -15.74 3.67 23.06
N GLN A 345 -17.03 3.88 23.32
CA GLN A 345 -18.08 2.87 23.07
C GLN A 345 -18.11 2.44 21.61
N LEU A 346 -17.88 3.37 20.67
CA LEU A 346 -17.80 3.05 19.25
C LEU A 346 -16.79 1.92 18.92
N PHE A 347 -15.58 1.98 19.50
CA PHE A 347 -14.51 1.02 19.17
C PHE A 347 -14.53 -0.23 20.04
N PHE A 348 -15.05 -0.15 21.26
CA PHE A 348 -14.96 -1.27 22.21
C PHE A 348 -16.30 -1.99 22.45
N ASN A 349 -17.42 -1.43 22.00
CA ASN A 349 -18.71 -2.12 22.07
C ASN A 349 -18.93 -3.01 20.82
N LYS A 350 -18.87 -4.33 21.04
CA LYS A 350 -19.09 -5.36 20.02
C LYS A 350 -20.56 -5.55 19.61
N SER A 351 -21.50 -4.96 20.35
CA SER A 351 -22.94 -5.12 20.11
C SER A 351 -23.54 -4.09 19.15
N LEU A 352 -22.71 -3.15 18.67
CA LEU A 352 -23.17 -2.09 17.77
C LEU A 352 -23.46 -2.63 16.38
N TRP A 353 -24.49 -2.08 15.74
CA TRP A 353 -24.88 -2.40 14.37
C TRP A 353 -24.24 -1.44 13.35
N LYS A 354 -24.29 -1.83 12.07
CA LYS A 354 -23.68 -1.09 10.96
C LYS A 354 -24.06 0.39 10.95
N ASP A 355 -25.36 0.68 10.94
CA ASP A 355 -25.86 2.05 10.79
C ASP A 355 -25.42 2.97 11.93
N ILE A 356 -25.47 2.54 13.20
CA ILE A 356 -25.01 3.40 14.30
C ILE A 356 -23.51 3.66 14.26
N ARG A 357 -22.70 2.65 13.88
CA ARG A 357 -21.25 2.83 13.69
C ARG A 357 -20.97 3.84 12.58
N TYR A 358 -21.60 3.64 11.42
CA TYR A 358 -21.48 4.55 10.28
C TYR A 358 -21.85 5.99 10.67
N ASN A 359 -23.03 6.21 11.25
CA ASN A 359 -23.48 7.55 11.60
C ASN A 359 -22.57 8.20 12.65
N LEU A 360 -22.12 7.48 13.68
CA LEU A 360 -21.20 8.03 14.68
C LEU A 360 -19.84 8.40 14.05
N VAL A 361 -19.28 7.54 13.21
CA VAL A 361 -18.00 7.81 12.54
C VAL A 361 -18.12 8.99 11.60
N HIS A 362 -19.05 8.96 10.65
CA HIS A 362 -19.10 9.92 9.55
C HIS A 362 -19.77 11.24 9.91
N HIS A 363 -20.71 11.26 10.86
CA HIS A 363 -21.47 12.45 11.21
C HIS A 363 -21.10 13.09 12.56
N ILE A 364 -20.43 12.36 13.46
CA ILE A 364 -19.99 12.89 14.77
C ILE A 364 -18.46 12.95 14.90
N ILE A 365 -17.76 11.82 14.78
CA ILE A 365 -16.31 11.75 15.03
C ILE A 365 -15.52 12.43 13.92
N LEU A 366 -15.72 12.03 12.68
CA LEU A 366 -14.94 12.52 11.55
C LEU A 366 -15.11 14.04 11.35
N PRO A 367 -16.31 14.64 11.51
CA PRO A 367 -16.46 16.10 11.39
C PRO A 367 -15.73 16.90 12.47
N THR A 368 -15.25 16.29 13.56
CA THR A 368 -14.41 17.00 14.55
C THR A 368 -13.09 17.49 13.95
N VAL A 369 -12.65 16.95 12.80
CA VAL A 369 -11.44 17.44 12.09
C VAL A 369 -11.59 18.87 11.57
N PHE A 370 -12.82 19.39 11.45
CA PHE A 370 -13.07 20.79 11.10
C PHE A 370 -12.88 21.73 12.30
N SER A 371 -12.88 21.21 13.53
CA SER A 371 -12.49 21.94 14.73
C SER A 371 -10.99 21.78 14.98
N ARG A 372 -10.30 22.89 15.29
CA ARG A 372 -8.87 22.82 15.63
C ARG A 372 -8.63 21.99 16.89
N THR A 373 -9.44 22.19 17.92
CA THR A 373 -9.36 21.45 19.19
C THR A 373 -9.89 20.02 19.02
N GLY A 374 -10.98 19.85 18.26
CA GLY A 374 -11.56 18.55 17.96
C GLY A 374 -10.59 17.63 17.22
N GLY A 375 -9.96 18.11 16.15
CA GLY A 375 -8.96 17.34 15.41
C GLY A 375 -7.77 16.91 16.27
N LEU A 376 -7.30 17.77 17.19
CA LEU A 376 -6.23 17.42 18.13
C LEU A 376 -6.68 16.35 19.14
N ASN A 377 -7.90 16.47 19.69
CA ASN A 377 -8.45 15.47 20.58
C ASN A 377 -8.65 14.12 19.88
N LEU A 378 -9.07 14.12 18.61
CA LEU A 378 -9.19 12.91 17.80
C LEU A 378 -7.83 12.26 17.55
N VAL A 379 -6.79 13.04 17.24
CA VAL A 379 -5.42 12.53 17.09
C VAL A 379 -4.93 11.88 18.39
N LYS A 380 -5.13 12.56 19.53
CA LYS A 380 -4.75 12.04 20.85
C LYS A 380 -5.47 10.73 21.14
N PHE A 381 -6.79 10.71 20.99
CA PHE A 381 -7.61 9.52 21.18
C PHE A 381 -7.19 8.37 20.25
N TYR A 382 -7.03 8.62 18.94
CA TYR A 382 -6.60 7.62 17.97
C TYR A 382 -5.27 6.98 18.36
N THR A 383 -4.33 7.78 18.88
CA THR A 383 -3.01 7.29 19.29
C THR A 383 -3.09 6.48 20.59
N GLU A 384 -3.91 6.92 21.55
CA GLU A 384 -4.17 6.18 22.80
C GLU A 384 -4.77 4.79 22.54
N ILE A 385 -5.71 4.68 21.59
CA ILE A 385 -6.37 3.40 21.28
C ILE A 385 -5.65 2.56 20.23
N PHE A 386 -4.57 3.06 19.60
CA PHE A 386 -3.94 2.45 18.42
C PHE A 386 -3.62 0.96 18.64
N GLY A 387 -2.83 0.64 19.68
CA GLY A 387 -2.38 -0.73 19.92
C GLY A 387 -3.53 -1.71 20.20
N LEU A 388 -4.53 -1.28 20.96
CA LEU A 388 -5.69 -2.11 21.29
C LEU A 388 -6.61 -2.31 20.08
N SER A 389 -6.89 -1.25 19.33
CA SER A 389 -7.83 -1.26 18.20
C SER A 389 -7.32 -2.15 17.06
N TYR A 390 -6.05 -1.97 16.67
CA TYR A 390 -5.46 -2.80 15.62
C TYR A 390 -5.23 -4.25 16.08
N SER A 391 -5.01 -4.50 17.37
CA SER A 391 -4.98 -5.87 17.91
C SER A 391 -6.36 -6.53 17.87
N LEU A 392 -7.45 -5.78 18.09
CA LEU A 392 -8.81 -6.29 17.98
C LEU A 392 -9.17 -6.65 16.54
N LEU A 393 -8.68 -5.90 15.55
CA LEU A 393 -8.89 -6.21 14.13
C LEU A 393 -8.40 -7.60 13.75
N LEU A 394 -7.35 -8.09 14.40
CA LEU A 394 -6.83 -9.45 14.19
C LEU A 394 -7.83 -10.55 14.60
N VAL A 395 -8.87 -10.22 15.38
CA VAL A 395 -9.90 -11.18 15.82
C VAL A 395 -11.26 -10.85 15.18
N ASP A 396 -11.59 -9.57 15.04
CA ASP A 396 -12.84 -9.07 14.48
C ASP A 396 -12.55 -7.86 13.58
N ASN A 397 -12.68 -8.04 12.26
CA ASN A 397 -12.36 -7.03 11.27
C ASN A 397 -13.54 -6.08 10.96
N SER A 398 -14.65 -6.15 11.70
CA SER A 398 -15.82 -5.26 11.49
C SER A 398 -15.51 -3.78 11.73
N LEU A 399 -14.40 -3.45 12.39
CA LEU A 399 -13.98 -2.06 12.65
C LEU A 399 -12.99 -1.52 11.60
N GLN A 400 -12.51 -2.36 10.69
CA GLN A 400 -11.38 -2.02 9.83
C GLN A 400 -11.69 -0.80 8.97
N ASP A 401 -12.83 -0.82 8.26
CA ASP A 401 -13.20 0.21 7.29
C ASP A 401 -13.37 1.58 7.98
N TYR A 402 -13.88 1.60 9.23
CA TYR A 402 -14.03 2.82 10.03
C TYR A 402 -12.68 3.36 10.53
N LEU A 403 -11.79 2.48 11.02
CA LEU A 403 -10.44 2.85 11.46
C LEU A 403 -9.61 3.39 10.30
N TYR A 404 -9.69 2.74 9.14
CA TYR A 404 -9.08 3.20 7.89
C TYR A 404 -9.61 4.58 7.48
N THR A 405 -10.94 4.77 7.50
CA THR A 405 -11.54 6.07 7.19
C THR A 405 -11.03 7.17 8.10
N ILE A 406 -10.90 6.92 9.40
CA ILE A 406 -10.37 7.92 10.34
C ILE A 406 -8.88 8.16 10.07
N SER A 407 -8.09 7.11 9.89
CA SER A 407 -6.64 7.21 9.71
C SER A 407 -6.29 8.01 8.44
N ILE A 408 -6.99 7.77 7.33
CA ILE A 408 -6.73 8.45 6.06
C ILE A 408 -7.11 9.94 6.11
N HIS A 409 -8.20 10.29 6.80
CA HIS A 409 -8.59 11.70 6.98
C HIS A 409 -7.61 12.46 7.90
N LEU A 410 -7.12 11.81 8.95
CA LEU A 410 -6.07 12.37 9.80
C LEU A 410 -4.76 12.55 9.03
N ALA A 411 -4.42 11.61 8.14
CA ALA A 411 -3.21 11.68 7.31
C ALA A 411 -3.28 12.76 6.22
N LYS A 412 -4.46 12.96 5.62
CA LYS A 412 -4.70 14.03 4.63
C LYS A 412 -4.47 15.42 5.21
N SER A 413 -4.83 15.63 6.48
CA SER A 413 -4.53 16.89 7.16
C SER A 413 -3.08 16.94 7.62
N ARG A 414 -2.27 17.69 6.89
CA ARG A 414 -0.85 17.94 7.21
C ARG A 414 -0.59 18.29 8.67
N THR A 415 -1.45 19.13 9.28
CA THR A 415 -1.31 19.51 10.70
C THR A 415 -1.62 18.36 11.64
N LEU A 416 -2.66 17.58 11.37
CA LEU A 416 -3.04 16.45 12.22
C LEU A 416 -2.05 15.29 12.08
N PHE A 417 -1.55 15.02 10.86
CA PHE A 417 -0.49 14.04 10.66
C PHE A 417 0.81 14.43 11.37
N THR A 418 1.24 15.70 11.32
CA THR A 418 2.40 16.15 12.11
C THR A 418 2.19 15.86 13.60
N ARG A 419 0.98 16.07 14.14
CA ARG A 419 0.66 15.73 15.53
C ARG A 419 0.67 14.23 15.81
N LEU A 420 0.19 13.40 14.89
CA LEU A 420 0.32 11.94 14.98
C LEU A 420 1.78 11.50 15.06
N VAL A 421 2.65 12.09 14.24
CA VAL A 421 4.11 11.84 14.29
C VAL A 421 4.69 12.27 15.64
N GLU A 422 4.31 13.45 16.14
CA GLU A 422 4.74 13.94 17.47
C GLU A 422 4.28 13.04 18.62
N TYR A 423 3.16 12.32 18.46
CA TYR A 423 2.69 11.30 19.42
C TYR A 423 3.28 9.90 19.17
N GLY A 424 4.25 9.75 18.27
CA GLY A 424 5.02 8.52 18.10
C GLY A 424 4.40 7.47 17.17
N LEU A 425 3.38 7.83 16.38
CA LEU A 425 2.66 6.89 15.49
C LEU A 425 3.59 6.03 14.63
N LEU A 426 4.65 6.61 14.05
CA LEU A 426 5.55 5.89 13.14
C LEU A 426 6.27 4.73 13.84
N CYS A 427 6.68 4.92 15.10
CA CYS A 427 7.24 3.85 15.93
C CYS A 427 6.15 2.82 16.29
N SER A 428 4.95 3.28 16.65
CA SER A 428 3.82 2.39 16.97
C SER A 428 3.45 1.47 15.81
N ILE A 429 3.46 1.96 14.56
CA ILE A 429 3.25 1.13 13.36
C ILE A 429 4.33 0.04 13.26
N LEU A 430 5.62 0.42 13.36
CA LEU A 430 6.73 -0.53 13.29
C LEU A 430 6.68 -1.56 14.42
N ASP A 431 6.34 -1.14 15.64
CA ASP A 431 6.24 -2.02 16.80
C ASP A 431 5.06 -2.99 16.69
N PHE A 432 3.92 -2.51 16.20
CA PHE A 432 2.75 -3.34 15.98
C PHE A 432 3.01 -4.40 14.89
N VAL A 433 3.53 -4.00 13.72
CA VAL A 433 3.90 -4.92 12.63
C VAL A 433 4.96 -5.91 13.13
N SER A 434 5.99 -5.43 13.86
CA SER A 434 7.04 -6.30 14.40
C SER A 434 6.47 -7.33 15.38
N CYS A 435 5.57 -6.91 16.27
CA CYS A 435 4.91 -7.77 17.24
C CYS A 435 4.07 -8.85 16.55
N MET A 436 3.29 -8.48 15.53
CA MET A 436 2.47 -9.41 14.77
C MET A 436 3.28 -10.51 14.08
N PHE A 437 4.31 -10.11 13.33
CA PHE A 437 5.16 -11.07 12.64
C PHE A 437 5.93 -11.95 13.62
N LYS A 438 6.46 -11.38 14.72
CA LYS A 438 7.13 -12.16 15.78
C LYS A 438 6.19 -13.14 16.50
N ARG A 439 4.90 -12.82 16.65
CA ARG A 439 3.88 -13.74 17.20
C ARG A 439 3.62 -14.91 16.26
N CYS A 440 3.63 -14.67 14.96
CA CYS A 440 3.51 -15.69 13.93
C CYS A 440 4.80 -16.53 13.78
N GLY A 441 5.91 -16.13 14.42
CA GLY A 441 7.17 -16.88 14.46
C GLY A 441 8.31 -16.24 13.67
N PHE A 442 8.03 -15.26 12.80
CA PHE A 442 9.05 -14.60 11.98
C PHE A 442 10.05 -13.84 12.84
N ARG A 443 11.33 -14.18 12.68
CA ARG A 443 12.50 -13.52 13.29
C ARG A 443 13.70 -13.68 12.37
N ASN A 444 14.78 -12.99 12.71
CA ASN A 444 16.08 -13.18 12.05
C ASN A 444 16.45 -14.67 11.97
N GLY A 445 16.83 -15.15 10.79
CA GLY A 445 17.26 -16.53 10.57
C GLY A 445 16.15 -17.60 10.58
N THR A 446 14.88 -17.23 10.73
CA THR A 446 13.78 -18.20 10.86
C THR A 446 13.42 -18.83 9.51
N LEU A 447 13.12 -20.14 9.49
CA LEU A 447 12.51 -20.82 8.34
C LEU A 447 11.07 -20.33 8.16
N ILE A 448 10.84 -19.51 7.14
CA ILE A 448 9.51 -18.98 6.79
C ILE A 448 8.57 -20.14 6.47
N SER A 449 9.06 -21.15 5.74
CA SER A 449 8.33 -22.37 5.42
C SER A 449 7.73 -23.07 6.65
N GLU A 450 8.44 -23.11 7.78
CA GLU A 450 7.95 -23.73 9.01
C GLU A 450 6.93 -22.87 9.76
N VAL A 451 7.11 -21.55 9.76
CA VAL A 451 6.24 -20.62 10.49
C VAL A 451 5.03 -20.15 9.68
N TYR A 452 5.03 -20.39 8.36
CA TYR A 452 3.98 -19.93 7.46
C TYR A 452 2.61 -20.51 7.82
N ASN A 453 2.52 -21.78 8.21
CA ASN A 453 1.26 -22.39 8.64
C ASN A 453 0.65 -21.65 9.84
N LYS A 454 1.49 -21.12 10.74
CA LYS A 454 1.06 -20.27 11.85
C LYS A 454 0.59 -18.90 11.36
N PHE A 455 1.21 -18.34 10.32
CA PHE A 455 0.81 -17.07 9.71
C PHE A 455 -0.55 -17.17 9.02
N VAL A 456 -0.78 -18.21 8.22
CA VAL A 456 -2.07 -18.47 7.55
C VAL A 456 -3.19 -18.67 8.55
N SER A 457 -2.95 -19.49 9.58
CA SER A 457 -3.92 -19.71 10.66
C SER A 457 -4.14 -18.47 11.54
N SER A 458 -3.29 -17.43 11.45
CA SER A 458 -3.38 -16.19 12.25
C SER A 458 -4.00 -15.01 11.48
N ASN A 459 -4.92 -15.24 10.55
CA ASN A 459 -5.62 -14.20 9.77
C ASN A 459 -4.69 -13.36 8.85
N SER A 460 -3.85 -14.03 8.06
CA SER A 460 -2.92 -13.40 7.10
C SER A 460 -3.55 -12.29 6.23
N ASN A 461 -4.78 -12.49 5.75
CA ASN A 461 -5.52 -11.48 4.97
C ASN A 461 -5.72 -10.18 5.76
N THR A 462 -6.10 -10.29 7.04
CA THR A 462 -6.29 -9.14 7.92
C THR A 462 -4.96 -8.44 8.18
N ILE A 463 -3.89 -9.20 8.38
CA ILE A 463 -2.53 -8.65 8.57
C ILE A 463 -2.12 -7.82 7.35
N HIS A 464 -2.34 -8.38 6.15
CA HIS A 464 -2.05 -7.71 4.90
C HIS A 464 -2.90 -6.45 4.70
N ALA A 465 -4.20 -6.53 5.01
CA ALA A 465 -5.10 -5.39 4.87
C ALA A 465 -4.72 -4.24 5.84
N ILE A 466 -4.43 -4.54 7.11
CA ILE A 466 -3.94 -3.52 8.07
C ILE A 466 -2.62 -2.88 7.63
N THR A 467 -1.71 -3.71 7.10
CA THR A 467 -0.42 -3.24 6.56
C THR A 467 -0.63 -2.29 5.38
N THR A 468 -1.60 -2.61 4.52
CA THR A 468 -2.01 -1.76 3.39
C THR A 468 -2.57 -0.43 3.89
N ASP A 469 -3.46 -0.48 4.88
CA ASP A 469 -4.03 0.71 5.53
C ASP A 469 -2.94 1.65 6.08
N PHE A 470 -1.88 1.10 6.67
CA PHE A 470 -0.72 1.89 7.10
C PHE A 470 0.09 2.45 5.93
N GLY A 471 0.26 1.69 4.85
CA GLY A 471 0.94 2.16 3.65
C GLY A 471 0.24 3.39 3.04
N ASP A 472 -1.08 3.32 2.86
CA ASP A 472 -1.91 4.41 2.35
C ASP A 472 -1.80 5.66 3.23
N MET A 473 -1.89 5.46 4.55
CA MET A 473 -1.73 6.53 5.53
C MET A 473 -0.38 7.24 5.43
N LEU A 474 0.71 6.49 5.19
CA LEU A 474 2.06 7.03 5.06
C LEU A 474 2.31 7.68 3.70
N TYR A 475 1.61 7.22 2.66
CA TYR A 475 1.76 7.73 1.29
C TYR A 475 1.12 9.11 1.11
N VAL A 476 -0.07 9.32 1.70
CA VAL A 476 -0.89 10.55 1.56
C VAL A 476 -0.22 11.81 2.14
N TYR A 477 0.82 11.68 2.98
CA TYR A 477 1.45 12.85 3.61
C TYR A 477 2.03 13.85 2.58
N VAL A 478 1.87 15.16 2.75
CA VAL A 478 2.28 16.19 1.76
C VAL A 478 3.54 16.96 2.18
N ASP A 479 4.40 17.29 1.22
CA ASP A 479 5.71 17.95 1.36
C ASP A 479 5.70 19.34 2.02
N GLY A 480 6.90 19.76 2.51
CA GLY A 480 7.27 21.15 2.78
C GLY A 480 7.16 21.68 4.23
N VAL A 481 7.13 20.82 5.27
CA VAL A 481 6.82 21.24 6.66
C VAL A 481 8.02 21.85 7.35
N ASP A 482 7.84 23.02 7.95
CA ASP A 482 8.74 23.52 8.99
C ASP A 482 8.64 22.61 10.22
N LEU A 483 9.58 21.68 10.29
CA LEU A 483 9.62 20.65 11.31
C LEU A 483 9.87 21.27 12.70
N SER A 484 8.93 21.06 13.62
CA SER A 484 9.12 21.38 15.05
C SER A 484 10.27 20.55 15.64
N VAL A 485 10.87 21.01 16.75
CA VAL A 485 11.93 20.26 17.46
C VAL A 485 11.41 18.87 17.87
N LEU A 486 10.15 18.79 18.30
CA LEU A 486 9.51 17.53 18.70
C LEU A 486 9.31 16.60 17.49
N THR A 487 8.78 17.12 16.37
CA THR A 487 8.60 16.32 15.14
C THR A 487 9.95 15.79 14.66
N LYS A 488 11.02 16.61 14.66
CA LYS A 488 12.38 16.16 14.32
C LYS A 488 12.84 15.02 15.24
N SER A 489 12.57 15.12 16.53
CA SER A 489 12.94 14.09 17.51
C SER A 489 12.26 12.75 17.21
N GLU A 490 10.94 12.76 16.98
CA GLU A 490 10.19 11.54 16.70
C GLU A 490 10.54 10.93 15.35
N LEU A 491 10.77 11.73 14.30
CA LEU A 491 11.27 11.24 13.02
C LEU A 491 12.63 10.54 13.15
N LYS A 492 13.53 11.05 14.02
CA LYS A 492 14.82 10.40 14.30
C LYS A 492 14.63 9.06 15.02
N LYS A 493 13.71 8.99 16.00
CA LYS A 493 13.38 7.73 16.70
C LYS A 493 12.82 6.70 15.72
N ALA A 494 11.91 7.10 14.84
CA ALA A 494 11.34 6.25 13.80
C ALA A 494 12.42 5.73 12.83
N ALA A 495 13.34 6.59 12.39
CA ALA A 495 14.47 6.19 11.54
C ALA A 495 15.37 5.14 12.21
N ILE A 496 15.72 5.33 13.48
CA ILE A 496 16.52 4.36 14.25
C ILE A 496 15.74 3.05 14.44
N ARG A 497 14.44 3.14 14.75
CA ARG A 497 13.58 1.96 14.94
C ARG A 497 13.41 1.17 13.66
N LEU A 498 13.30 1.83 12.51
CA LEU A 498 13.23 1.20 11.19
C LEU A 498 14.47 0.34 10.89
N VAL A 499 15.67 0.84 11.19
CA VAL A 499 16.90 0.04 11.00
C VAL A 499 16.90 -1.20 11.89
N LYS A 500 16.49 -1.06 13.16
CA LYS A 500 16.33 -2.21 14.07
C LYS A 500 15.26 -3.19 13.59
N PHE A 501 14.15 -2.67 13.06
CA PHE A 501 13.07 -3.47 12.48
C PHE A 501 13.58 -4.30 11.31
N CYS A 502 14.41 -3.73 10.42
CA CYS A 502 14.97 -4.50 9.31
C CYS A 502 15.84 -5.66 9.81
N ALA A 503 16.71 -5.39 10.78
CA ALA A 503 17.57 -6.42 11.39
C ALA A 503 16.79 -7.55 12.08
N ASP A 504 15.62 -7.24 12.68
CA ASP A 504 14.73 -8.22 13.32
C ASP A 504 14.24 -9.30 12.33
N PHE A 505 14.27 -9.04 11.02
CA PHE A 505 13.71 -9.88 9.96
C PHE A 505 14.70 -10.13 8.80
N ASP A 506 16.00 -9.95 9.03
CA ASP A 506 17.03 -10.35 8.07
C ASP A 506 17.29 -11.87 8.09
N ASP A 507 17.88 -12.39 7.01
CA ASP A 507 18.35 -13.77 6.91
C ASP A 507 17.24 -14.84 7.08
N MET A 508 15.97 -14.47 6.88
CA MET A 508 14.84 -15.42 6.92
C MET A 508 14.90 -16.42 5.76
N GLU A 509 14.34 -17.61 5.95
CA GLU A 509 14.44 -18.76 5.03
C GLU A 509 15.90 -19.06 4.64
N PRO A 510 16.76 -19.50 5.57
CA PRO A 510 18.09 -19.96 5.23
C PRO A 510 18.02 -21.21 4.34
N LEU A 511 18.55 -21.11 3.12
CA LEU A 511 18.60 -22.13 2.08
C LEU A 511 19.96 -22.83 2.05
N ILE A 512 19.96 -24.13 1.73
CA ILE A 512 21.17 -24.92 1.45
C ILE A 512 20.94 -25.66 0.13
N LEU A 513 21.75 -25.38 -0.90
CA LEU A 513 21.54 -25.94 -2.25
C LEU A 513 21.62 -27.48 -2.29
N ARG A 514 22.45 -28.12 -1.44
CA ARG A 514 22.67 -29.58 -1.45
C ARG A 514 21.61 -30.40 -0.71
N ASN A 515 20.83 -29.80 0.19
CA ASN A 515 19.88 -30.48 1.07
C ASN A 515 18.58 -29.70 1.17
N ILE A 516 17.77 -29.67 0.11
CA ILE A 516 16.38 -29.22 0.24
C ILE A 516 15.51 -30.47 0.28
N PRO A 517 14.91 -30.83 1.43
CA PRO A 517 14.07 -32.02 1.53
C PRO A 517 12.95 -31.97 0.47
N GLN A 518 12.78 -33.09 -0.24
CA GLN A 518 11.79 -33.26 -1.32
C GLN A 518 10.33 -33.25 -0.82
N GLU A 519 10.11 -33.23 0.50
CA GLU A 519 8.83 -33.61 1.12
C GLU A 519 7.94 -32.44 1.61
N TYR A 520 8.30 -31.18 1.36
CA TYR A 520 7.45 -30.05 1.78
C TYR A 520 6.83 -29.34 0.57
N GLU A 521 5.55 -29.59 0.32
CA GLU A 521 4.67 -28.71 -0.48
C GLU A 521 4.47 -27.38 0.27
N ILE A 522 5.47 -26.50 0.23
CA ILE A 522 5.38 -25.15 0.79
C ILE A 522 4.66 -24.27 -0.23
N ASN A 523 3.62 -23.57 0.25
CA ASN A 523 2.96 -22.52 -0.52
C ASN A 523 3.90 -21.31 -0.68
N SER A 524 4.69 -21.33 -1.76
CA SER A 524 5.63 -20.28 -2.14
C SER A 524 4.96 -18.89 -2.26
N ASP A 525 3.76 -18.81 -2.83
CA ASP A 525 3.01 -17.57 -2.93
C ASP A 525 2.70 -16.98 -1.56
N GLY A 526 2.44 -17.84 -0.58
CA GLY A 526 2.33 -17.48 0.82
C GLY A 526 3.56 -16.81 1.44
N VAL A 527 4.74 -17.38 1.18
CA VAL A 527 6.03 -16.81 1.59
C VAL A 527 6.22 -15.42 0.95
N ALA A 528 5.85 -15.28 -0.33
CA ALA A 528 5.90 -14.03 -1.08
C ALA A 528 5.08 -12.94 -0.40
N VAL A 529 3.85 -13.26 0.00
CA VAL A 529 2.92 -12.33 0.62
C VAL A 529 3.44 -11.85 1.96
N ALA A 530 3.94 -12.76 2.81
CA ALA A 530 4.46 -12.40 4.13
C ALA A 530 5.64 -11.43 4.02
N VAL A 531 6.61 -11.72 3.14
CA VAL A 531 7.79 -10.86 2.99
C VAL A 531 7.44 -9.54 2.32
N SER A 532 6.54 -9.55 1.33
CA SER A 532 6.11 -8.32 0.66
C SER A 532 5.35 -7.39 1.58
N THR A 533 4.53 -7.96 2.47
CA THR A 533 3.80 -7.21 3.49
C THR A 533 4.78 -6.47 4.41
N LEU A 534 5.81 -7.15 4.95
CA LEU A 534 6.87 -6.50 5.76
C LEU A 534 7.56 -5.36 5.00
N ARG A 535 7.92 -5.63 3.74
CA ARG A 535 8.69 -4.68 2.94
C ARG A 535 7.88 -3.46 2.52
N TYR A 536 6.60 -3.65 2.17
CA TYR A 536 5.70 -2.58 1.75
C TYR A 536 5.60 -1.48 2.81
N VAL A 537 5.41 -1.87 4.09
CA VAL A 537 5.40 -0.90 5.21
C VAL A 537 6.73 -0.15 5.30
N CYS A 538 7.86 -0.86 5.20
CA CYS A 538 9.18 -0.24 5.25
C CYS A 538 9.38 0.78 4.12
N GLN A 539 8.97 0.43 2.89
CA GLN A 539 9.09 1.33 1.74
C GLN A 539 8.20 2.56 1.87
N CYS A 540 6.94 2.40 2.31
CA CYS A 540 6.02 3.51 2.55
C CYS A 540 6.57 4.43 3.66
N LEU A 541 7.12 3.85 4.73
CA LEU A 541 7.73 4.62 5.80
C LEU A 541 8.99 5.35 5.33
N VAL A 542 9.86 4.70 4.55
CA VAL A 542 11.02 5.38 3.95
C VAL A 542 10.55 6.50 3.04
N ALA A 543 9.55 6.30 2.18
CA ALA A 543 9.00 7.35 1.33
C ALA A 543 8.49 8.55 2.15
N CYS A 544 7.82 8.31 3.27
CA CYS A 544 7.40 9.34 4.21
C CYS A 544 8.58 10.07 4.88
N LEU A 545 9.58 9.33 5.38
CA LEU A 545 10.75 9.90 6.07
C LEU A 545 11.69 10.65 5.11
N MET A 546 11.75 10.21 3.85
CA MET A 546 12.62 10.76 2.80
C MET A 546 12.22 12.16 2.33
N LYS A 547 11.05 12.65 2.76
CA LYS A 547 10.61 14.05 2.58
C LYS A 547 11.47 15.04 3.39
N PHE A 548 12.35 14.53 4.26
CA PHE A 548 13.23 15.32 5.10
C PHE A 548 14.68 14.85 4.94
N ASP A 549 15.49 15.59 4.16
CA ASP A 549 16.86 15.22 3.81
C ASP A 549 17.76 14.88 5.01
N GLY A 550 17.60 15.60 6.12
CA GLY A 550 18.33 15.34 7.36
C GLY A 550 18.01 13.96 7.97
N ILE A 551 16.78 13.47 7.80
CA ILE A 551 16.33 12.15 8.24
C ILE A 551 16.79 11.08 7.27
N SER A 552 16.72 11.31 5.95
CA SER A 552 17.25 10.41 4.92
C SER A 552 18.73 10.06 5.16
N ASN A 553 19.55 11.09 5.41
CA ASN A 553 20.96 10.92 5.74
C ASN A 553 21.17 10.21 7.09
N LEU A 554 20.24 10.36 8.05
CA LEU A 554 20.29 9.64 9.32
C LEU A 554 20.01 8.14 9.12
N ILE A 555 18.98 7.78 8.34
CA ILE A 555 18.66 6.37 8.03
C ILE A 555 19.89 5.68 7.44
N ILE A 556 20.52 6.28 6.42
CA ILE A 556 21.75 5.77 5.81
C ILE A 556 22.86 5.63 6.86
N ARG A 557 23.05 6.63 7.73
CA ARG A 557 24.08 6.59 8.79
C ARG A 557 23.84 5.46 9.78
N GLU A 558 22.60 5.21 10.19
CA GLU A 558 22.28 4.15 11.14
C GLU A 558 22.45 2.76 10.51
N PHE A 559 22.08 2.57 9.24
CA PHE A 559 22.44 1.35 8.50
C PHE A 559 23.95 1.15 8.44
N LEU A 560 24.72 2.19 8.11
CA LEU A 560 26.18 2.11 8.04
C LEU A 560 26.82 1.76 9.40
N LYS A 561 26.26 2.24 10.52
CA LYS A 561 26.74 1.84 11.84
C LYS A 561 26.50 0.35 12.08
N ALA A 562 25.33 -0.18 11.73
CA ALA A 562 25.02 -1.60 11.83
C ALA A 562 25.97 -2.43 10.95
N PHE A 563 26.08 -2.09 9.67
CA PHE A 563 26.94 -2.82 8.73
C PHE A 563 28.42 -2.77 9.10
N LYS A 564 28.94 -1.64 9.59
CA LYS A 564 30.34 -1.56 10.05
C LYS A 564 30.58 -2.39 11.30
N LYS A 565 29.61 -2.46 12.21
CA LYS A 565 29.70 -3.35 13.38
C LYS A 565 29.79 -4.81 12.95
N ASP A 566 28.98 -5.22 11.97
CA ASP A 566 29.01 -6.58 11.44
C ASP A 566 30.29 -6.87 10.66
N LEU A 567 30.73 -5.94 9.82
CA LEU A 567 31.98 -6.03 9.07
C LEU A 567 33.20 -6.21 9.99
N ASN A 568 33.28 -5.40 11.05
CA ASN A 568 34.37 -5.49 12.03
C ASN A 568 34.31 -6.76 12.89
N ARG A 569 33.15 -7.42 12.99
CA ARG A 569 33.04 -8.72 13.66
C ARG A 569 33.55 -9.86 12.77
N ILE A 570 33.45 -9.71 11.45
CA ILE A 570 33.80 -10.73 10.46
C ILE A 570 35.26 -10.63 10.04
N LEU A 571 35.77 -9.41 9.91
CA LEU A 571 37.16 -9.14 9.53
C LEU A 571 38.02 -8.96 10.78
N GLU A 572 39.16 -9.63 10.80
CA GLU A 572 40.16 -9.47 11.85
C GLU A 572 40.81 -8.08 11.76
N PRO A 573 41.10 -7.38 12.89
CA PRO A 573 41.59 -6.01 12.87
C PRO A 573 42.93 -5.80 12.15
N GLN A 574 43.69 -6.88 11.96
CA GLN A 574 45.08 -6.86 11.47
C GLN A 574 45.18 -7.10 9.96
N LEU A 575 44.08 -7.44 9.28
CA LEU A 575 44.08 -7.72 7.84
C LEU A 575 44.39 -6.46 7.03
N SER A 576 45.28 -6.57 6.05
CA SER A 576 45.47 -5.54 5.03
C SER A 576 44.18 -5.34 4.22
N THR A 577 44.06 -4.19 3.55
CA THR A 577 42.89 -3.92 2.70
C THR A 577 42.69 -4.99 1.63
N ARG A 578 43.78 -5.52 1.05
CA ARG A 578 43.73 -6.56 0.03
C ARG A 578 43.22 -7.88 0.61
N GLU A 579 43.80 -8.34 1.71
CA GLU A 579 43.37 -9.60 2.36
C GLU A 579 41.91 -9.53 2.83
N ALA A 580 41.48 -8.36 3.32
CA ALA A 580 40.09 -8.14 3.67
C ALA A 580 39.14 -8.29 2.47
N ILE A 581 39.49 -7.73 1.31
CA ILE A 581 38.70 -7.85 0.07
C ILE A 581 38.64 -9.31 -0.38
N GLU A 582 39.79 -10.00 -0.41
CA GLU A 582 39.85 -11.41 -0.82
C GLU A 582 39.02 -12.33 0.08
N ARG A 583 39.04 -12.07 1.39
CA ARG A 583 38.20 -12.77 2.37
C ARG A 583 36.72 -12.47 2.17
N LEU A 584 36.34 -11.22 1.88
CA LEU A 584 34.94 -10.85 1.62
C LEU A 584 34.39 -11.51 0.35
N ILE A 585 35.19 -11.54 -0.72
CA ILE A 585 34.83 -12.17 -1.99
C ILE A 585 34.48 -13.65 -1.80
N THR A 586 35.20 -14.34 -0.93
CA THR A 586 35.08 -15.79 -0.69
C THR A 586 34.25 -16.15 0.55
N LEU A 587 33.76 -15.16 1.31
CA LEU A 587 33.13 -15.36 2.62
C LEU A 587 31.90 -16.29 2.56
N HIS A 588 31.04 -16.07 1.57
CA HIS A 588 29.78 -16.79 1.37
C HIS A 588 29.91 -17.78 0.22
N ASN A 589 29.41 -19.00 0.41
CA ASN A 589 29.38 -20.03 -0.62
C ASN A 589 27.97 -20.65 -0.62
N ILE A 590 27.21 -20.42 -1.69
CA ILE A 590 25.83 -20.88 -1.83
C ILE A 590 25.72 -22.42 -1.87
N GLU A 591 26.79 -23.12 -2.28
CA GLU A 591 26.80 -24.58 -2.39
C GLU A 591 27.05 -25.30 -1.06
N SER A 592 27.76 -24.64 -0.12
CA SER A 592 28.25 -25.30 1.11
C SER A 592 27.81 -24.63 2.41
N LYS A 593 27.31 -23.39 2.37
CA LYS A 593 26.88 -22.64 3.55
C LYS A 593 25.42 -22.22 3.42
N PRO A 594 24.65 -22.18 4.52
CA PRO A 594 23.33 -21.58 4.52
C PRO A 594 23.38 -20.12 4.06
N PHE A 595 22.42 -19.71 3.24
CA PHE A 595 22.26 -18.34 2.78
C PHE A 595 20.78 -17.96 2.72
N SER A 596 20.47 -16.67 2.72
CA SER A 596 19.10 -16.19 2.56
C SER A 596 19.03 -15.25 1.37
N ILE A 597 17.91 -15.30 0.66
CA ILE A 597 17.53 -14.28 -0.34
C ILE A 597 16.64 -13.20 0.27
N PHE A 598 16.27 -13.29 1.54
CA PHE A 598 15.41 -12.36 2.27
C PHE A 598 16.21 -11.50 3.26
N ASN A 599 17.02 -10.59 2.71
CA ASN A 599 17.73 -9.57 3.47
C ASN A 599 17.06 -8.20 3.26
N LEU A 600 16.36 -7.73 4.29
CA LEU A 600 15.60 -6.48 4.29
C LEU A 600 16.53 -5.28 4.48
N SER A 601 17.54 -5.37 5.36
CA SER A 601 18.43 -4.25 5.67
C SER A 601 19.24 -3.77 4.47
N GLN A 602 19.95 -4.66 3.77
CA GLN A 602 20.78 -4.32 2.61
C GLN A 602 19.92 -3.73 1.48
N ARG A 603 18.74 -4.32 1.21
CA ARG A 603 17.86 -3.85 0.13
C ARG A 603 17.19 -2.53 0.45
N LEU A 604 16.74 -2.31 1.69
CA LEU A 604 16.19 -1.02 2.08
C LEU A 604 17.28 0.06 2.10
N PHE A 605 18.51 -0.30 2.46
CA PHE A 605 19.67 0.59 2.34
C PHE A 605 19.91 1.02 0.89
N PHE A 606 20.00 0.08 -0.07
CA PHE A 606 20.20 0.44 -1.48
C PHE A 606 19.03 1.23 -2.06
N TYR A 607 17.79 0.91 -1.69
CA TYR A 607 16.62 1.71 -2.07
C TYR A 607 16.74 3.16 -1.56
N THR A 608 17.10 3.33 -0.28
CA THR A 608 17.26 4.67 0.34
C THR A 608 18.45 5.43 -0.24
N LEU A 609 19.58 4.75 -0.46
CA LEU A 609 20.79 5.31 -1.03
C LEU A 609 20.54 5.81 -2.46
N THR A 610 19.91 4.96 -3.28
CA THR A 610 19.58 5.29 -4.68
C THR A 610 18.68 6.52 -4.74
N LYS A 611 17.63 6.60 -3.90
CA LYS A 611 16.78 7.79 -3.80
C LYS A 611 17.56 9.05 -3.40
N CYS A 612 18.42 8.96 -2.38
CA CYS A 612 19.26 10.09 -1.96
C CYS A 612 20.23 10.56 -3.07
N VAL A 613 20.80 9.62 -3.83
CA VAL A 613 21.72 9.90 -4.93
C VAL A 613 20.98 10.56 -6.10
N ILE A 614 19.83 10.02 -6.50
CA ILE A 614 19.01 10.54 -7.60
C ILE A 614 18.49 11.95 -7.28
N LYS A 615 18.02 12.20 -6.04
CA LYS A 615 17.55 13.50 -5.55
C LYS A 615 18.68 14.50 -5.29
N GLY A 616 19.94 14.05 -5.22
CA GLY A 616 21.08 14.91 -4.90
C GLY A 616 21.19 15.31 -3.42
N THR A 617 20.46 14.65 -2.52
CA THR A 617 20.33 15.02 -1.10
C THR A 617 21.30 14.29 -0.17
N LEU A 618 22.11 13.37 -0.72
CA LEU A 618 23.15 12.65 0.03
C LEU A 618 24.30 13.59 0.44
N SER A 619 24.60 13.66 1.74
CA SER A 619 25.67 14.51 2.27
C SER A 619 27.07 14.07 1.82
N ASN A 620 27.96 15.04 1.60
CA ASN A 620 29.34 14.78 1.17
C ASN A 620 30.13 13.89 2.13
N LYS A 621 29.86 13.96 3.44
CA LYS A 621 30.47 13.07 4.43
C LYS A 621 30.07 11.61 4.21
N LEU A 622 28.78 11.35 3.94
CA LEU A 622 28.31 9.99 3.66
C LEU A 622 28.81 9.49 2.31
N LYS A 623 28.86 10.34 1.28
CA LYS A 623 29.47 9.99 -0.02
C LYS A 623 30.89 9.44 0.17
N LYS A 624 31.74 10.16 0.90
CA LYS A 624 33.11 9.72 1.20
C LYS A 624 33.15 8.41 1.99
N VAL A 625 32.27 8.26 2.99
CA VAL A 625 32.24 7.04 3.84
C VAL A 625 31.81 5.80 3.05
N ILE A 626 30.86 5.94 2.12
CA ILE A 626 30.31 4.82 1.35
C ILE A 626 31.20 4.51 0.16
N PHE A 627 31.50 5.52 -0.66
CA PHE A 627 32.10 5.31 -1.97
C PHE A 627 33.62 5.18 -1.97
N ASN A 628 34.30 5.56 -0.88
CA ASN A 628 35.76 5.39 -0.77
C ASN A 628 36.17 4.12 0.01
N ASP A 629 35.21 3.32 0.50
CA ASP A 629 35.49 2.09 1.25
C ASP A 629 34.98 0.87 0.48
N GLN A 630 35.82 0.32 -0.40
CA GLN A 630 35.46 -0.84 -1.23
C GLN A 630 35.05 -2.06 -0.40
N ARG A 631 35.68 -2.28 0.77
CA ARG A 631 35.35 -3.39 1.68
C ARG A 631 33.91 -3.30 2.16
N LEU A 632 33.47 -2.09 2.51
CA LEU A 632 32.11 -1.81 2.92
C LEU A 632 31.14 -2.05 1.76
N LEU A 633 31.43 -1.56 0.55
CA LEU A 633 30.58 -1.76 -0.63
C LEU A 633 30.41 -3.23 -0.99
N ILE A 634 31.50 -4.02 -0.98
CA ILE A 634 31.46 -5.47 -1.20
C ILE A 634 30.59 -6.13 -0.13
N TRP A 635 30.80 -5.80 1.15
CA TRP A 635 30.03 -6.37 2.26
C TRP A 635 28.53 -6.08 2.19
N ILE A 636 28.14 -4.83 1.98
CA ILE A 636 26.72 -4.45 1.95
C ILE A 636 26.00 -4.95 0.69
N SER A 637 26.73 -5.22 -0.40
CA SER A 637 26.19 -5.77 -1.65
C SER A 637 26.03 -7.29 -1.64
N LYS A 638 26.44 -7.96 -0.54
CA LYS A 638 26.35 -9.41 -0.37
C LYS A 638 24.96 -9.98 -0.69
N ALA A 639 23.88 -9.34 -0.22
CA ALA A 639 22.52 -9.84 -0.45
C ALA A 639 22.17 -9.93 -1.94
N ALA A 640 22.59 -8.92 -2.71
CA ALA A 640 22.41 -8.87 -4.16
C ALA A 640 23.23 -9.98 -4.84
N ILE A 641 24.52 -10.10 -4.49
CA ILE A 641 25.41 -11.10 -5.08
C ILE A 641 24.96 -12.52 -4.78
N ILE A 642 24.50 -12.81 -3.56
CA ILE A 642 23.95 -14.13 -3.21
C ILE A 642 22.73 -14.45 -4.06
N SER A 643 21.75 -13.54 -4.11
CA SER A 643 20.49 -13.78 -4.83
C SER A 643 20.72 -13.99 -6.32
N LEU A 644 21.55 -13.14 -6.93
CA LEU A 644 21.95 -13.26 -8.33
C LEU A 644 22.78 -14.52 -8.59
N SER A 645 23.68 -14.93 -7.69
CA SER A 645 24.50 -16.13 -7.88
C SER A 645 23.65 -17.41 -7.89
N VAL A 646 22.62 -17.47 -7.05
CA VAL A 646 21.67 -18.60 -7.00
C VAL A 646 20.84 -18.63 -8.28
N GLU A 647 20.32 -17.48 -8.70
CA GLU A 647 19.57 -17.32 -9.95
C GLU A 647 20.41 -17.76 -11.16
N MET A 648 21.65 -17.30 -11.25
CA MET A 648 22.53 -17.64 -12.37
C MET A 648 22.96 -19.10 -12.35
N SER A 649 23.16 -19.69 -11.18
CA SER A 649 23.46 -21.12 -11.03
C SER A 649 22.28 -21.98 -11.48
N PHE A 650 21.04 -21.56 -11.17
CA PHE A 650 19.83 -22.19 -11.68
C PHE A 650 19.72 -22.05 -13.20
N LYS A 651 19.91 -20.84 -13.75
CA LYS A 651 19.87 -20.56 -15.20
C LYS A 651 21.01 -21.21 -15.99
N ALA A 652 22.15 -21.50 -15.36
CA ALA A 652 23.26 -22.19 -16.01
C ALA A 652 23.09 -23.73 -15.98
N GLY A 653 21.97 -24.25 -15.44
CA GLY A 653 21.73 -25.69 -15.32
C GLY A 653 22.68 -26.40 -14.36
N ARG A 654 23.34 -25.66 -13.45
CA ARG A 654 24.34 -26.22 -12.52
C ARG A 654 23.74 -26.89 -11.30
N LEU A 655 22.45 -26.68 -11.07
CA LEU A 655 21.70 -27.29 -9.98
C LEU A 655 21.14 -28.64 -10.46
N MET A 656 21.69 -29.74 -9.95
CA MET A 656 21.18 -31.09 -10.22
C MET A 656 19.86 -31.28 -9.46
N ASN A 657 18.75 -31.45 -10.17
CA ASN A 657 17.39 -31.68 -9.62
C ASN A 657 17.00 -30.66 -8.52
N PRO A 658 16.87 -29.36 -8.84
CA PRO A 658 16.48 -28.35 -7.86
C PRO A 658 15.11 -28.69 -7.28
N SER A 659 14.93 -28.49 -5.97
CA SER A 659 13.63 -28.75 -5.34
C SER A 659 12.56 -27.79 -5.87
N ASN A 660 11.30 -28.26 -5.88
CA ASN A 660 10.15 -27.44 -6.27
C ASN A 660 10.06 -26.13 -5.46
N HIS A 661 10.47 -26.16 -4.19
CA HIS A 661 10.54 -24.99 -3.32
C HIS A 661 11.52 -23.93 -3.84
N LEU A 662 12.74 -24.34 -4.20
CA LEU A 662 13.75 -23.42 -4.74
C LEU A 662 13.31 -22.82 -6.08
N VAL A 663 12.73 -23.65 -6.96
CA VAL A 663 12.18 -23.20 -8.25
C VAL A 663 11.09 -22.16 -8.02
N ALA A 664 10.20 -22.39 -7.06
CA ALA A 664 9.12 -21.46 -6.76
C ALA A 664 9.62 -20.13 -6.17
N LEU A 665 10.60 -20.15 -5.26
CA LEU A 665 11.24 -18.94 -4.72
C LEU A 665 11.96 -18.13 -5.82
N LEU A 666 12.64 -18.80 -6.76
CA LEU A 666 13.29 -18.14 -7.89
C LEU A 666 12.28 -17.57 -8.89
N SER A 667 11.18 -18.27 -9.14
CA SER A 667 10.07 -17.76 -9.94
C SER A 667 9.50 -16.48 -9.32
N MET A 668 9.32 -16.46 -8.00
CA MET A 668 8.87 -15.28 -7.26
C MET A 668 9.81 -14.09 -7.40
N TYR A 669 11.14 -14.27 -7.34
CA TYR A 669 12.11 -13.18 -7.48
C TYR A 669 11.89 -12.34 -8.77
N HIS A 670 11.33 -12.97 -9.81
CA HIS A 670 11.03 -12.35 -11.11
C HIS A 670 9.56 -11.96 -11.30
N LYS A 671 8.64 -12.33 -10.41
CA LYS A 671 7.24 -11.87 -10.49
C LYS A 671 7.24 -10.35 -10.39
N ALA A 672 6.47 -9.68 -11.24
CA ALA A 672 6.52 -8.22 -11.34
C ALA A 672 6.31 -7.50 -9.99
N VAL A 673 5.37 -8.03 -9.22
CA VAL A 673 5.05 -7.67 -7.84
C VAL A 673 6.28 -7.70 -6.89
N MET A 674 7.17 -8.68 -7.06
CA MET A 674 8.34 -8.89 -6.23
C MET A 674 9.60 -8.22 -6.79
N ALA A 675 9.67 -8.00 -8.09
CA ALA A 675 10.88 -7.48 -8.74
C ALA A 675 11.23 -6.06 -8.29
N HIS A 676 10.25 -5.16 -8.10
CA HIS A 676 10.52 -3.85 -7.47
C HIS A 676 11.05 -3.99 -6.03
N ASN A 677 10.65 -5.07 -5.37
CA ASN A 677 11.00 -5.35 -3.99
C ASN A 677 12.36 -6.06 -3.86
N PHE A 678 12.75 -6.96 -4.74
CA PHE A 678 13.98 -7.71 -4.59
C PHE A 678 15.00 -7.32 -5.65
N PHE A 679 14.60 -7.49 -6.91
CA PHE A 679 15.47 -7.34 -8.06
C PHE A 679 16.00 -5.91 -8.24
N VAL A 680 15.15 -4.88 -8.18
CA VAL A 680 15.56 -3.48 -8.42
C VAL A 680 16.64 -2.99 -7.43
N PRO A 681 16.49 -3.17 -6.10
CA PRO A 681 17.56 -2.84 -5.15
C PRO A 681 18.85 -3.64 -5.35
N ASP A 682 18.74 -4.92 -5.69
CA ASP A 682 19.91 -5.79 -5.93
C ASP A 682 20.68 -5.30 -7.17
N PHE A 683 19.95 -4.90 -8.19
CA PHE A 683 20.50 -4.33 -9.41
C PHE A 683 21.17 -2.97 -9.18
N CYS A 684 20.54 -2.09 -8.39
CA CYS A 684 21.16 -0.84 -7.95
C CYS A 684 22.49 -1.12 -7.21
N ALA A 685 22.56 -2.17 -6.38
CA ALA A 685 23.80 -2.56 -5.71
C ALA A 685 24.91 -2.90 -6.71
N ILE A 686 24.60 -3.63 -7.78
CA ILE A 686 25.55 -3.94 -8.85
C ILE A 686 26.07 -2.68 -9.54
N GLN A 687 25.20 -1.70 -9.79
CA GLN A 687 25.62 -0.42 -10.39
C GLN A 687 26.56 0.37 -9.48
N PHE A 688 26.30 0.37 -8.16
CA PHE A 688 27.23 0.94 -7.20
C PHE A 688 28.56 0.18 -7.15
N LEU A 689 28.56 -1.15 -7.23
CA LEU A 689 29.79 -1.93 -7.31
C LEU A 689 30.60 -1.58 -8.57
N ILE A 690 29.98 -1.59 -9.75
CA ILE A 690 30.62 -1.23 -11.02
C ILE A 690 31.21 0.19 -10.97
N SER A 691 30.52 1.12 -10.30
CA SER A 691 30.96 2.52 -10.24
C SER A 691 32.11 2.80 -9.27
N PHE A 692 32.27 1.99 -8.22
CA PHE A 692 33.11 2.35 -7.07
C PHE A 692 34.09 1.26 -6.61
N VAL A 693 33.95 0.03 -7.10
CA VAL A 693 34.90 -1.05 -6.83
C VAL A 693 35.84 -1.20 -8.03
N CYS A 694 37.09 -1.57 -7.77
CA CYS A 694 38.06 -1.85 -8.83
C CYS A 694 37.47 -2.89 -9.82
N PRO A 695 37.56 -2.69 -11.14
CA PRO A 695 37.00 -3.61 -12.14
C PRO A 695 37.39 -5.08 -11.91
N GLU A 696 38.65 -5.33 -11.53
CA GLU A 696 39.14 -6.67 -11.26
C GLU A 696 38.49 -7.31 -10.03
N ASP A 697 38.35 -6.55 -8.94
CA ASP A 697 37.73 -7.04 -7.70
C ASP A 697 36.23 -7.25 -7.88
N PHE A 698 35.56 -6.40 -8.66
CA PHE A 698 34.15 -6.61 -9.02
C PHE A 698 33.97 -7.91 -9.83
N LEU A 699 34.73 -8.08 -10.91
CA LEU A 699 34.65 -9.29 -11.75
C LEU A 699 34.99 -10.55 -10.94
N LYS A 700 36.03 -10.50 -10.10
CA LYS A 700 36.37 -11.60 -9.19
C LYS A 700 35.24 -11.85 -8.18
N TYR A 701 34.63 -10.80 -7.62
CA TYR A 701 33.53 -10.96 -6.68
C TYR A 701 32.35 -11.71 -7.31
N VAL A 702 32.01 -11.35 -8.54
CA VAL A 702 30.96 -11.99 -9.32
C VAL A 702 31.33 -13.45 -9.68
N LEU A 703 32.50 -13.67 -10.28
CA LEU A 703 32.92 -15.00 -10.74
C LEU A 703 33.07 -16.02 -9.60
N PHE A 704 33.69 -15.63 -8.48
CA PHE A 704 33.87 -16.53 -7.33
C PHE A 704 32.55 -16.87 -6.64
N ASN A 705 31.48 -16.09 -6.80
CA ASN A 705 30.17 -16.36 -6.20
C ASN A 705 29.20 -17.07 -7.15
N ILE A 706 29.26 -16.82 -8.46
CA ILE A 706 28.49 -17.56 -9.47
C ILE A 706 29.05 -18.97 -9.69
N CYS A 707 30.38 -19.14 -9.57
CA CYS A 707 31.02 -20.43 -9.71
C CYS A 707 31.83 -20.78 -8.45
N PRO A 708 31.19 -21.11 -7.31
CA PRO A 708 31.91 -21.38 -6.07
C PRO A 708 32.94 -22.50 -6.18
N SER A 709 32.75 -23.47 -7.09
CA SER A 709 33.69 -24.57 -7.33
C SER A 709 35.11 -24.13 -7.69
N ILE A 710 35.30 -22.92 -8.27
CA ILE A 710 36.65 -22.44 -8.61
C ILE A 710 37.50 -22.15 -7.36
N ARG A 711 36.87 -21.97 -6.20
CA ARG A 711 37.55 -21.67 -4.92
C ARG A 711 38.51 -22.78 -4.48
N GLU A 712 38.27 -24.01 -4.92
CA GLU A 712 39.15 -25.15 -4.64
C GLU A 712 40.31 -25.24 -5.63
N LYS A 713 40.22 -24.55 -6.77
CA LYS A 713 41.16 -24.63 -7.89
C LYS A 713 42.06 -23.39 -8.05
N THR A 714 41.64 -22.25 -7.52
CA THR A 714 42.35 -20.98 -7.66
C THR A 714 42.10 -20.04 -6.48
N SER A 715 43.00 -19.07 -6.30
CA SER A 715 42.88 -18.01 -5.29
C SER A 715 42.45 -16.69 -5.92
N VAL A 716 41.80 -15.81 -5.14
CA VAL A 716 41.39 -14.46 -5.59
C VAL A 716 42.59 -13.59 -6.01
N SER A 717 43.79 -13.92 -5.53
CA SER A 717 45.03 -13.24 -5.90
C SER A 717 45.51 -13.57 -7.33
N GLN A 718 45.02 -14.65 -7.96
CA GLN A 718 45.43 -15.01 -9.32
C GLN A 718 44.91 -14.00 -10.37
N PRO A 719 45.62 -13.79 -11.50
CA PRO A 719 45.14 -12.95 -12.59
C PRO A 719 43.81 -13.46 -13.17
N LEU A 720 42.95 -12.53 -13.60
CA LEU A 720 41.64 -12.86 -14.18
C LEU A 720 41.74 -13.83 -15.37
N ALA A 721 42.77 -13.68 -16.22
CA ALA A 721 43.03 -14.57 -17.34
C ALA A 721 43.25 -16.04 -16.92
N SER A 722 43.95 -16.28 -15.80
CA SER A 722 44.18 -17.62 -15.26
C SER A 722 42.92 -18.21 -14.62
N ILE A 723 42.02 -17.37 -14.12
CA ILE A 723 40.73 -17.81 -13.57
C ILE A 723 39.80 -18.24 -14.71
N LEU A 724 39.74 -17.48 -15.80
CA LEU A 724 38.88 -17.76 -16.95
C LEU A 724 39.31 -18.99 -17.77
N SER A 725 40.56 -19.43 -17.64
CA SER A 725 41.05 -20.65 -18.32
C SER A 725 40.63 -21.95 -17.62
N LEU A 726 40.00 -21.87 -16.44
CA LEU A 726 39.50 -23.02 -15.70
C LEU A 726 38.40 -23.75 -16.49
N SER A 727 38.29 -25.06 -16.26
CA SER A 727 37.34 -25.94 -16.95
C SER A 727 35.87 -25.49 -16.81
N GLU A 728 35.54 -24.84 -15.70
CA GLU A 728 34.20 -24.36 -15.35
C GLU A 728 33.66 -23.25 -16.25
N PHE A 729 34.52 -22.63 -17.05
CA PHE A 729 34.13 -21.58 -17.99
C PHE A 729 34.10 -22.08 -19.45
N LYS A 730 34.42 -23.36 -19.70
CA LYS A 730 34.44 -23.94 -21.06
C LYS A 730 33.05 -24.09 -21.68
N ASP A 731 32.01 -24.30 -20.87
CA ASP A 731 30.62 -24.42 -21.33
C ASP A 731 29.95 -23.06 -21.63
N SER A 732 30.65 -21.95 -21.36
CA SER A 732 30.24 -20.55 -21.58
C SER A 732 28.98 -20.05 -20.86
N LEU A 733 28.14 -20.92 -20.29
CA LEU A 733 26.85 -20.55 -19.69
C LEU A 733 27.00 -19.59 -18.51
N ALA A 734 27.98 -19.80 -17.63
CA ALA A 734 28.22 -18.87 -16.53
C ALA A 734 28.71 -17.50 -17.02
N LEU A 735 29.57 -17.47 -18.04
CA LEU A 735 30.07 -16.22 -18.62
C LEU A 735 28.94 -15.43 -19.29
N GLN A 736 28.04 -16.12 -19.98
CA GLN A 736 26.83 -15.54 -20.54
C GLN A 736 26.01 -14.81 -19.46
N GLN A 737 25.72 -15.47 -18.33
CA GLN A 737 24.95 -14.85 -17.24
C GLN A 737 25.66 -13.63 -16.62
N VAL A 738 26.99 -13.67 -16.50
CA VAL A 738 27.78 -12.51 -16.06
C VAL A 738 27.66 -11.34 -17.04
N LEU A 739 27.78 -11.60 -18.34
CA LEU A 739 27.66 -10.58 -19.37
C LEU A 739 26.24 -9.98 -19.41
N ILE A 740 25.18 -10.79 -19.21
CA ILE A 740 23.81 -10.31 -19.06
C ILE A 740 23.71 -9.29 -17.91
N LEU A 741 24.23 -9.65 -16.74
CA LEU A 741 24.18 -8.78 -15.57
C LEU A 741 24.89 -7.45 -15.82
N ILE A 742 26.10 -7.50 -16.40
CA ILE A 742 26.90 -6.33 -16.69
C ILE A 742 26.21 -5.46 -17.75
N TYR A 743 25.77 -6.05 -18.88
CA TYR A 743 25.06 -5.35 -19.94
C TYR A 743 23.84 -4.62 -19.39
N ASN A 744 23.05 -5.31 -18.58
CA ASN A 744 21.88 -4.72 -17.96
C ASN A 744 22.28 -3.56 -17.06
N ALA A 745 23.23 -3.76 -16.15
CA ALA A 745 23.65 -2.72 -15.21
C ALA A 745 24.14 -1.46 -15.94
N LEU A 746 24.89 -1.63 -17.03
CA LEU A 746 25.41 -0.55 -17.88
C LEU A 746 24.33 0.19 -18.67
N THR A 747 23.27 -0.49 -19.11
CA THR A 747 22.23 0.10 -19.98
C THR A 747 21.09 0.74 -19.21
N GLU A 748 20.68 0.18 -18.06
CA GLU A 748 19.53 0.66 -17.28
C GLU A 748 19.69 2.12 -16.84
N LEU A 749 20.81 2.50 -16.24
CA LEU A 749 21.06 3.90 -15.83
C LEU A 749 21.31 4.86 -16.99
N ARG A 750 21.67 4.35 -18.18
CA ARG A 750 21.87 5.16 -19.40
C ARG A 750 20.56 5.42 -20.15
N LEU A 751 19.51 4.63 -19.89
CA LEU A 751 18.25 4.70 -20.63
C LEU A 751 17.42 5.96 -20.37
N ASP A 752 17.70 6.77 -19.33
CA ASP A 752 17.18 8.14 -19.29
C ASP A 752 17.85 9.07 -18.26
N GLY A 753 18.85 9.84 -18.70
CA GLY A 753 19.46 10.94 -17.94
C GLY A 753 18.59 12.19 -17.79
N SER A 754 17.33 12.19 -18.27
CA SER A 754 16.51 13.40 -18.41
C SER A 754 15.50 13.68 -17.28
N PHE A 755 15.34 12.79 -16.29
CA PHE A 755 14.31 12.97 -15.27
C PHE A 755 14.57 14.19 -14.37
N LYS A 756 13.81 15.26 -14.65
CA LYS A 756 13.61 16.41 -13.75
C LYS A 756 12.94 16.01 -12.43
N ASP A 757 12.20 14.89 -12.41
CA ASP A 757 11.49 14.37 -11.23
C ASP A 757 11.99 12.97 -10.83
N SER A 758 12.52 12.84 -9.62
CA SER A 758 13.05 11.60 -9.05
C SER A 758 12.03 10.47 -8.86
N ASP A 759 10.74 10.78 -8.66
CA ASP A 759 9.73 9.74 -8.40
C ASP A 759 9.24 9.09 -9.71
N SER A 760 9.34 9.80 -10.84
CA SER A 760 9.04 9.25 -12.16
C SER A 760 9.97 8.12 -12.59
N TYR A 761 11.24 8.12 -12.15
CA TYR A 761 12.21 7.04 -12.41
C TYR A 761 11.71 5.69 -11.87
N PHE A 762 11.31 5.64 -10.60
CA PHE A 762 10.89 4.39 -9.96
C PHE A 762 9.59 3.86 -10.57
N VAL A 763 8.68 4.76 -10.93
CA VAL A 763 7.39 4.43 -11.56
C VAL A 763 7.61 3.85 -12.96
N GLU A 764 8.49 4.44 -13.77
CA GLU A 764 8.78 3.89 -15.10
C GLU A 764 9.40 2.49 -15.00
N ARG A 765 10.26 2.23 -14.01
CA ARG A 765 10.83 0.89 -13.79
C ARG A 765 9.78 -0.14 -13.39
N GLU A 766 8.84 0.25 -12.55
CA GLU A 766 7.70 -0.58 -12.19
C GLU A 766 6.84 -0.91 -13.41
N ASP A 767 6.53 0.09 -14.24
CA ASP A 767 5.77 -0.10 -15.48
C ASP A 767 6.50 -1.04 -16.45
N ILE A 768 7.82 -0.91 -16.60
CA ILE A 768 8.63 -1.79 -17.48
C ILE A 768 8.62 -3.24 -16.98
N VAL A 769 8.82 -3.46 -15.68
CA VAL A 769 8.80 -4.80 -15.06
C VAL A 769 7.42 -5.46 -15.22
N ASN A 770 6.34 -4.69 -15.02
CA ASN A 770 4.96 -5.14 -15.25
C ASN A 770 4.73 -5.50 -16.73
N LEU A 771 5.17 -4.65 -17.67
CA LEU A 771 5.05 -4.88 -19.11
C LEU A 771 5.75 -6.17 -19.54
N VAL A 772 6.96 -6.42 -19.03
CA VAL A 772 7.72 -7.64 -19.33
C VAL A 772 6.96 -8.88 -18.83
N SER A 773 6.33 -8.80 -17.65
CA SER A 773 5.49 -9.88 -17.13
C SER A 773 4.20 -10.08 -17.94
N GLU A 774 3.57 -9.03 -18.46
CA GLU A 774 2.38 -9.14 -19.33
C GLU A 774 2.73 -9.72 -20.70
N CYS A 775 3.87 -9.34 -21.28
CA CYS A 775 4.36 -9.90 -22.53
C CYS A 775 4.53 -11.43 -22.43
N LYS A 776 4.97 -11.94 -21.27
CA LYS A 776 5.05 -13.39 -21.01
C LYS A 776 3.70 -14.10 -21.12
N LYS A 777 2.62 -13.50 -20.58
CA LYS A 777 1.26 -14.05 -20.67
C LYS A 777 0.74 -14.04 -22.10
N TYR A 778 0.95 -12.93 -22.80
CA TYR A 778 0.48 -12.76 -24.19
C TYR A 778 1.16 -13.72 -25.16
N LEU A 779 2.47 -13.89 -25.04
CA LEU A 779 3.21 -14.81 -25.89
C LEU A 779 2.76 -16.26 -25.60
N ARG A 780 2.75 -16.71 -24.33
CA ARG A 780 2.33 -18.09 -23.98
C ARG A 780 0.93 -18.47 -24.52
N ASN A 781 0.00 -17.52 -24.56
CA ASN A 781 -1.35 -17.74 -25.08
C ASN A 781 -1.42 -17.93 -26.61
N TYR A 782 -0.45 -17.41 -27.38
CA TYR A 782 -0.40 -17.60 -28.84
C TYR A 782 0.09 -19.00 -29.25
N SER A 783 0.92 -19.65 -28.43
CA SER A 783 1.44 -21.00 -28.70
C SER A 783 0.47 -22.15 -28.40
N CYS A 784 -0.62 -21.91 -27.66
CA CYS A 784 -1.64 -22.93 -27.36
C CYS A 784 -2.72 -23.07 -28.46
N LEU A 785 -2.61 -22.33 -29.56
CA LEU A 785 -3.57 -22.36 -30.67
C LEU A 785 -3.11 -23.16 -31.90
N ASP A 786 -1.89 -23.73 -31.88
CA ASP A 786 -1.31 -24.43 -33.05
C ASP A 786 -1.02 -25.93 -32.79
N SER A 787 -1.67 -26.56 -31.80
CA SER A 787 -1.60 -28.01 -31.62
C SER A 787 -2.94 -28.62 -31.18
N ASP A 788 -3.87 -28.77 -32.13
CA ASP A 788 -5.05 -29.61 -31.93
C ASP A 788 -4.73 -31.05 -32.34
N THR A 789 -4.66 -31.96 -31.35
CA THR A 789 -5.49 -33.17 -31.29
C THR A 789 -5.24 -34.00 -30.03
N SER A 790 -6.31 -34.08 -29.23
CA SER A 790 -6.69 -35.20 -28.37
C SER A 790 -6.14 -35.30 -26.93
N LYS A 791 -7.13 -35.45 -26.04
CA LYS A 791 -7.11 -36.01 -24.67
C LYS A 791 -6.67 -35.08 -23.54
N SER A 792 -7.69 -34.47 -22.94
CA SER A 792 -7.98 -34.54 -21.50
C SER A 792 -6.79 -34.86 -20.60
N HIS A 793 -6.17 -33.82 -20.05
CA HIS A 793 -5.79 -33.82 -18.64
C HIS A 793 -5.81 -32.38 -18.15
N ASP A 794 -6.79 -32.12 -17.27
CA ASP A 794 -6.76 -30.99 -16.35
C ASP A 794 -5.38 -30.90 -15.69
N GLN A 795 -4.62 -29.86 -16.03
CA GLN A 795 -3.48 -29.40 -15.21
C GLN A 795 -3.75 -28.05 -14.53
N TYR A 796 -5.00 -27.59 -14.54
CA TYR A 796 -5.46 -26.39 -13.82
C TYR A 796 -6.31 -26.70 -12.60
N SER A 797 -6.17 -27.88 -11.98
CA SER A 797 -7.02 -28.24 -10.83
C SER A 797 -6.46 -27.88 -9.44
N ASN A 798 -5.29 -27.25 -9.32
CA ASN A 798 -4.73 -26.86 -8.01
C ASN A 798 -4.46 -25.35 -7.84
N PHE A 799 -5.05 -24.48 -8.66
CA PHE A 799 -5.21 -23.08 -8.26
C PHE A 799 -6.45 -22.99 -7.39
N THR A 800 -6.26 -22.86 -6.08
CA THR A 800 -7.39 -22.53 -5.21
C THR A 800 -7.96 -21.18 -5.64
N ASN A 801 -9.29 -21.02 -5.63
CA ASN A 801 -10.01 -19.75 -5.89
C ASN A 801 -9.51 -18.53 -5.07
N TYR A 802 -8.59 -18.74 -4.13
CA TYR A 802 -7.91 -17.73 -3.33
C TYR A 802 -6.86 -16.95 -4.14
N ASP A 803 -6.09 -17.62 -5.01
CA ASP A 803 -4.90 -17.02 -5.64
C ASP A 803 -5.24 -16.07 -6.80
N GLU A 804 -6.29 -16.35 -7.58
CA GLU A 804 -6.76 -15.43 -8.63
C GLU A 804 -7.37 -14.16 -8.05
N SER A 805 -8.20 -14.27 -7.00
CA SER A 805 -8.80 -13.10 -6.34
C SER A 805 -7.76 -12.22 -5.65
N PHE A 806 -6.69 -12.82 -5.11
CA PHE A 806 -5.62 -12.12 -4.43
C PHE A 806 -4.66 -11.44 -5.42
N PHE A 807 -4.36 -12.07 -6.56
CA PHE A 807 -3.59 -11.46 -7.65
C PHE A 807 -4.35 -10.31 -8.33
N GLU A 808 -5.66 -10.46 -8.54
CA GLU A 808 -6.51 -9.38 -9.04
C GLU A 808 -6.63 -8.24 -8.02
N PHE A 809 -6.75 -8.55 -6.73
CA PHE A 809 -6.77 -7.55 -5.65
C PHE A 809 -5.44 -6.81 -5.50
N TYR A 810 -4.31 -7.51 -5.61
CA TYR A 810 -2.97 -6.90 -5.58
C TYR A 810 -2.67 -6.08 -6.84
N ASN A 811 -3.12 -6.51 -8.02
CA ASN A 811 -3.07 -5.71 -9.22
C ASN A 811 -4.03 -4.50 -9.16
N ALA A 812 -5.18 -4.63 -8.50
CA ALA A 812 -6.08 -3.52 -8.21
C ALA A 812 -5.47 -2.52 -7.20
N LEU A 813 -4.64 -2.99 -6.25
CA LEU A 813 -3.86 -2.17 -5.32
C LEU A 813 -2.74 -1.38 -5.99
N LEU A 814 -2.13 -1.91 -7.04
CA LEU A 814 -1.13 -1.22 -7.86
C LEU A 814 -1.75 -0.30 -8.94
N THR A 815 -3.04 -0.47 -9.27
CA THR A 815 -3.72 0.45 -10.18
C THR A 815 -3.93 1.81 -9.54
N ARG A 816 -2.95 2.70 -9.73
CA ARG A 816 -3.24 4.12 -9.95
C ARG A 816 -4.35 4.23 -11.02
N PRO A 817 -5.22 5.26 -10.96
CA PRO A 817 -6.17 5.50 -12.05
C PRO A 817 -5.35 5.57 -13.34
N LYS A 818 -5.64 4.66 -14.28
CA LYS A 818 -4.96 4.53 -15.57
C LYS A 818 -4.68 5.94 -16.11
N LYS A 819 -3.43 6.40 -16.05
CA LYS A 819 -2.97 7.48 -16.93
C LYS A 819 -3.30 6.95 -18.31
N GLY A 820 -4.28 7.60 -18.96
CA GLY A 820 -5.03 7.04 -20.07
C GLY A 820 -4.11 6.32 -21.03
N SER A 821 -4.43 5.04 -21.32
CA SER A 821 -3.75 4.14 -22.25
C SER A 821 -2.56 4.81 -22.93
N ARG A 822 -1.42 4.90 -22.22
CA ARG A 822 -0.17 5.09 -22.93
C ARG A 822 -0.04 3.80 -23.70
N ARG A 823 -0.35 3.84 -24.99
CA ARG A 823 0.14 2.81 -25.92
C ARG A 823 1.66 2.87 -25.78
N ILE A 824 2.22 2.04 -24.90
CA ILE A 824 3.66 1.95 -24.70
C ILE A 824 4.18 1.26 -25.97
N PHE A 825 4.69 2.08 -26.87
CA PHE A 825 5.18 1.76 -28.22
C PHE A 825 6.46 0.87 -28.19
N PRO A 826 6.93 0.33 -29.35
CA PRO A 826 7.92 -0.75 -29.54
C PRO A 826 9.32 -0.62 -28.90
N LYS A 827 9.65 0.48 -28.20
CA LYS A 827 10.99 0.74 -27.64
C LYS A 827 11.44 -0.36 -26.66
N TYR A 828 10.52 -0.90 -25.86
CA TYR A 828 10.81 -1.93 -24.87
C TYR A 828 10.68 -3.37 -25.40
N LEU A 829 10.18 -3.53 -26.63
CA LEU A 829 10.15 -4.81 -27.35
C LEU A 829 11.43 -5.03 -28.18
N ASN A 830 12.41 -4.11 -28.10
CA ASN A 830 13.68 -4.31 -28.78
C ASN A 830 14.49 -5.40 -28.08
N PRO A 831 15.07 -6.37 -28.80
CA PRO A 831 15.94 -7.39 -28.21
C PRO A 831 17.19 -6.77 -27.57
N GLY A 832 17.67 -5.60 -27.99
CA GLY A 832 18.70 -4.83 -27.28
C GLY A 832 18.23 -4.16 -25.97
N THR A 833 17.01 -4.45 -25.49
CA THR A 833 16.51 -3.91 -24.22
C THR A 833 16.94 -4.83 -23.07
N PRO A 834 17.49 -4.28 -21.97
CA PRO A 834 18.07 -5.08 -20.88
C PRO A 834 17.11 -6.09 -20.20
N PHE A 835 15.81 -5.83 -20.24
CA PHE A 835 14.83 -6.63 -19.50
C PHE A 835 14.47 -7.98 -20.15
N HIS A 836 14.89 -8.24 -21.39
CA HIS A 836 14.65 -9.53 -22.07
C HIS A 836 15.57 -10.66 -21.59
N TYR A 837 16.71 -10.32 -20.99
CA TYR A 837 17.77 -11.28 -20.65
C TYR A 837 17.68 -11.81 -19.21
N LEU A 838 16.66 -11.43 -18.46
CA LEU A 838 16.47 -11.84 -17.06
C LEU A 838 15.57 -13.08 -16.91
N ASN A 839 15.33 -13.84 -17.96
CA ASN A 839 14.38 -14.96 -17.99
C ASN A 839 15.03 -16.33 -17.73
N THR A 840 14.24 -17.39 -17.51
CA THR A 840 14.77 -18.78 -17.46
C THR A 840 15.34 -19.17 -18.84
N ILE A 841 16.09 -20.27 -18.95
CA ILE A 841 16.60 -20.73 -20.26
C ILE A 841 15.44 -20.94 -21.24
N GLU A 842 14.36 -21.57 -20.79
CA GLU A 842 13.18 -21.88 -21.60
C GLU A 842 12.43 -20.61 -22.01
N ASP A 843 12.18 -19.70 -21.07
CA ASP A 843 11.54 -18.42 -21.36
C ASP A 843 12.43 -17.56 -22.27
N THR A 844 13.75 -17.60 -22.11
CA THR A 844 14.72 -16.89 -22.96
C THR A 844 14.72 -17.46 -24.37
N LYS A 845 14.77 -18.79 -24.51
CA LYS A 845 14.67 -19.48 -25.81
C LYS A 845 13.35 -19.16 -26.50
N TYR A 846 12.26 -19.17 -25.76
CA TYR A 846 10.92 -18.86 -26.25
C TYR A 846 10.79 -17.38 -26.69
N ILE A 847 11.32 -16.45 -25.90
CA ILE A 847 11.39 -15.02 -26.26
C ILE A 847 12.24 -14.84 -27.50
N PHE A 848 13.39 -15.52 -27.61
CA PHE A 848 14.22 -15.48 -28.82
C PHE A 848 13.51 -16.07 -30.03
N GLU A 849 12.83 -17.21 -29.92
CA GLU A 849 12.02 -17.80 -31.00
C GLU A 849 10.92 -16.83 -31.46
N SER A 850 10.24 -16.17 -30.51
CA SER A 850 9.23 -15.15 -30.82
C SER A 850 9.83 -13.86 -31.41
N LEU A 851 11.01 -13.44 -30.95
CA LEU A 851 11.72 -12.30 -31.52
C LEU A 851 12.17 -12.61 -32.94
N ILE A 852 12.70 -13.81 -33.18
CA ILE A 852 13.09 -14.31 -34.50
C ILE A 852 11.88 -14.29 -35.45
N SER A 853 10.71 -14.76 -35.01
CA SER A 853 9.50 -14.77 -35.83
C SER A 853 9.01 -13.36 -36.17
N GLN A 854 9.10 -12.40 -35.24
CA GLN A 854 8.74 -11.00 -35.46
C GLN A 854 9.77 -10.24 -36.31
N TYR A 855 11.06 -10.49 -36.12
CA TYR A 855 12.15 -9.87 -36.87
C TYR A 855 12.17 -10.29 -38.33
N LYS A 856 11.79 -11.54 -38.63
CA LYS A 856 11.55 -11.99 -40.01
C LYS A 856 10.51 -11.15 -40.76
N ILE A 857 9.66 -10.39 -40.06
CA ILE A 857 8.48 -9.73 -40.65
C ILE A 857 8.53 -8.18 -40.55
N ARG A 858 9.17 -7.54 -39.55
CA ARG A 858 8.92 -6.08 -39.30
C ARG A 858 10.05 -5.12 -38.91
N VAL A 859 11.31 -5.50 -38.65
CA VAL A 859 12.35 -4.50 -38.31
C VAL A 859 13.75 -4.92 -38.81
N PRO A 860 14.47 -4.09 -39.59
CA PRO A 860 15.74 -4.51 -40.19
C PRO A 860 16.96 -4.47 -39.25
N ASN A 861 16.91 -3.85 -38.05
CA ASN A 861 18.09 -3.66 -37.19
C ASN A 861 17.80 -3.77 -35.68
N PHE A 862 18.73 -4.33 -34.88
CA PHE A 862 18.76 -4.16 -33.42
C PHE A 862 18.95 -2.68 -33.06
N LEU A 863 18.09 -2.12 -32.20
CA LEU A 863 18.24 -0.74 -31.72
C LEU A 863 18.79 -0.80 -30.30
N LEU A 864 20.03 -0.34 -30.15
CA LEU A 864 20.59 -0.13 -28.82
C LEU A 864 19.88 1.03 -28.11
N PRO A 865 19.90 1.06 -26.77
CA PRO A 865 19.51 2.22 -25.98
C PRO A 865 20.15 3.52 -26.47
N ASP A 866 19.45 4.65 -26.32
CA ASP A 866 20.06 5.97 -26.52
C ASP A 866 21.15 6.23 -25.47
N VAL A 867 22.23 6.90 -25.89
CA VAL A 867 23.31 7.28 -24.97
C VAL A 867 22.95 8.63 -24.37
N THR A 868 22.70 8.66 -23.07
CA THR A 868 22.48 9.88 -22.31
C THR A 868 23.65 10.13 -21.35
N THR A 869 23.94 11.40 -21.08
CA THR A 869 25.02 11.78 -20.14
C THR A 869 24.69 11.26 -18.73
N MET A 870 25.61 10.48 -18.16
CA MET A 870 25.41 9.93 -16.80
C MET A 870 25.48 11.01 -15.71
N LYS A 871 24.68 10.84 -14.65
CA LYS A 871 24.81 11.65 -13.44
C LYS A 871 26.20 11.47 -12.84
N GLY A 872 26.78 12.54 -12.30
CA GLY A 872 28.19 12.58 -11.88
C GLY A 872 28.65 11.45 -10.95
N ILE A 873 27.77 10.90 -10.10
CA ILE A 873 28.08 9.80 -9.17
C ILE A 873 28.30 8.47 -9.92
N PHE A 874 27.69 8.26 -11.08
CA PHE A 874 27.80 7.03 -11.87
C PHE A 874 28.83 7.14 -13.00
N LYS A 875 29.63 8.22 -13.06
CA LYS A 875 30.73 8.34 -14.04
C LYS A 875 31.75 7.20 -13.95
N GLY A 876 31.95 6.61 -12.77
CA GLY A 876 32.80 5.44 -12.59
C GLY A 876 32.38 4.22 -13.44
N MET A 877 31.13 4.18 -13.92
CA MET A 877 30.71 3.15 -14.88
C MET A 877 31.40 3.31 -16.23
N ASP A 878 31.74 4.53 -16.66
CA ASP A 878 32.57 4.73 -17.85
C ASP A 878 33.98 4.21 -17.58
N ASP A 879 34.55 4.51 -16.40
CA ASP A 879 35.88 4.03 -16.01
C ASP A 879 35.94 2.49 -16.01
N PHE A 880 34.88 1.80 -15.55
CA PHE A 880 34.74 0.35 -15.66
C PHE A 880 34.62 -0.12 -17.12
N THR A 881 33.70 0.49 -17.88
CA THR A 881 33.38 0.13 -19.28
C THR A 881 34.63 0.21 -20.16
N PHE A 882 35.48 1.21 -19.95
CA PHE A 882 36.70 1.44 -20.69
C PHE A 882 37.96 0.98 -19.95
N SER A 883 37.83 0.15 -18.91
CA SER A 883 38.98 -0.40 -18.19
C SER A 883 39.67 -1.50 -19.01
N GLU A 884 41.01 -1.52 -18.94
CA GLU A 884 41.81 -2.60 -19.54
C GLU A 884 41.38 -3.98 -19.02
N THR A 885 41.06 -4.08 -17.73
CA THR A 885 40.58 -5.32 -17.11
C THR A 885 39.27 -5.83 -17.72
N PHE A 886 38.28 -4.95 -17.93
CA PHE A 886 36.99 -5.38 -18.47
C PHE A 886 37.08 -5.68 -19.97
N MET A 887 37.85 -4.90 -20.71
CA MET A 887 38.14 -5.19 -22.12
C MET A 887 38.86 -6.53 -22.29
N GLU A 888 39.87 -6.80 -21.46
CA GLU A 888 40.56 -8.09 -21.43
C GLU A 888 39.60 -9.24 -21.07
N PHE A 889 38.66 -9.03 -20.13
CA PHE A 889 37.61 -9.98 -19.81
C PHE A 889 36.73 -10.30 -21.03
N ILE A 890 36.25 -9.28 -21.76
CA ILE A 890 35.45 -9.47 -22.98
C ILE A 890 36.26 -10.23 -24.04
N MET A 891 37.53 -9.85 -24.24
CA MET A 891 38.41 -10.53 -25.19
C MET A 891 38.57 -12.01 -24.86
N GLN A 892 38.75 -12.34 -23.58
CA GLN A 892 38.84 -13.73 -23.13
C GLN A 892 37.54 -14.51 -23.33
N CYS A 893 36.37 -13.89 -23.07
CA CYS A 893 35.08 -14.51 -23.39
C CYS A 893 34.94 -14.78 -24.90
N PHE A 894 35.38 -13.85 -25.75
CA PHE A 894 35.38 -14.02 -27.20
C PHE A 894 36.32 -15.14 -27.65
N VAL A 895 37.53 -15.22 -27.09
CA VAL A 895 38.50 -16.29 -27.41
C VAL A 895 37.95 -17.66 -27.01
N ILE A 896 37.34 -17.79 -25.83
CA ILE A 896 36.70 -19.04 -25.38
C ILE A 896 35.60 -19.47 -26.36
N TRP A 897 34.80 -18.53 -26.84
CA TRP A 897 33.78 -18.80 -27.85
C TRP A 897 34.41 -19.22 -29.19
N TYR A 898 35.33 -18.40 -29.71
CA TYR A 898 35.95 -18.57 -31.02
C TYR A 898 36.70 -19.91 -31.16
N GLN A 899 37.38 -20.34 -30.10
CA GLN A 899 38.19 -21.57 -30.10
C GLN A 899 37.39 -22.86 -29.90
N ASN A 900 36.06 -22.81 -29.69
CA ASN A 900 35.25 -23.99 -29.38
C ASN A 900 34.32 -24.37 -30.56
N PRO A 901 34.67 -25.36 -31.41
CA PRO A 901 33.93 -25.73 -32.62
C PRO A 901 32.48 -26.18 -32.38
N ASP A 902 32.16 -26.68 -31.18
CA ASP A 902 30.82 -27.13 -30.85
C ASP A 902 29.86 -25.97 -30.57
N LEU A 903 30.39 -24.82 -30.13
CA LEU A 903 29.61 -23.58 -29.97
C LEU A 903 29.18 -23.00 -31.32
N TRP A 904 29.96 -23.26 -32.38
CA TRP A 904 29.61 -22.89 -33.76
C TRP A 904 28.47 -23.75 -34.32
N LYS A 905 28.49 -25.06 -34.05
CA LYS A 905 27.58 -26.04 -34.67
C LYS A 905 26.22 -26.18 -33.99
N LYS A 906 26.09 -25.79 -32.72
CA LYS A 906 24.84 -25.95 -31.94
C LYS A 906 23.87 -24.77 -32.04
N ASP A 907 24.25 -23.69 -32.72
CA ASP A 907 23.41 -22.48 -32.83
C ASP A 907 22.91 -21.96 -31.45
N SER A 908 23.73 -22.16 -30.39
CA SER A 908 23.45 -21.63 -29.05
C SER A 908 23.51 -20.10 -29.12
N PRO A 909 22.37 -19.35 -29.07
CA PRO A 909 22.28 -17.97 -29.53
C PRO A 909 23.00 -16.91 -28.66
N ASP A 910 23.84 -17.30 -27.71
CA ASP A 910 23.79 -16.66 -26.40
C ASP A 910 25.06 -15.90 -25.99
N LEU A 911 26.26 -16.49 -26.03
CA LEU A 911 27.49 -15.82 -25.57
C LEU A 911 27.98 -14.75 -26.56
N LEU A 912 28.09 -15.09 -27.85
CA LEU A 912 28.55 -14.14 -28.88
C LEU A 912 27.59 -12.96 -29.00
N LEU A 913 26.28 -13.19 -28.96
CA LEU A 913 25.28 -12.12 -29.04
C LEU A 913 25.47 -11.09 -27.94
N LEU A 914 25.72 -11.53 -26.69
CA LEU A 914 25.96 -10.63 -25.55
C LEU A 914 27.30 -9.91 -25.65
N ILE A 915 28.35 -10.61 -26.12
CA ILE A 915 29.65 -9.98 -26.40
C ILE A 915 29.45 -8.85 -27.41
N LEU A 916 28.76 -9.11 -28.52
CA LEU A 916 28.47 -8.11 -29.55
C LEU A 916 27.59 -6.97 -29.02
N LEU A 917 26.60 -7.26 -28.16
CA LEU A 917 25.77 -6.22 -27.52
C LEU A 917 26.60 -5.26 -26.66
N ILE A 918 27.49 -5.80 -25.83
CA ILE A 918 28.37 -4.99 -24.97
C ILE A 918 29.36 -4.19 -25.83
N ILE A 919 29.98 -4.83 -26.82
CA ILE A 919 30.92 -4.19 -27.75
C ILE A 919 30.24 -3.05 -28.52
N CYS A 920 29.04 -3.27 -29.04
CA CYS A 920 28.28 -2.24 -29.74
C CYS A 920 27.82 -1.12 -28.80
N LEU A 921 27.54 -1.43 -27.53
CA LEU A 921 27.28 -0.42 -26.51
C LEU A 921 28.53 0.44 -26.26
N ILE A 922 29.72 -0.17 -26.12
CA ILE A 922 31.01 0.54 -25.95
C ILE A 922 31.24 1.51 -27.13
N LEU A 923 31.09 1.02 -28.37
CA LEU A 923 31.23 1.81 -29.60
C LEU A 923 30.18 2.92 -29.74
N ARG A 924 29.01 2.78 -29.11
CA ARG A 924 28.00 3.83 -29.10
C ARG A 924 28.30 4.87 -28.04
N VAL A 925 28.75 4.44 -26.87
CA VAL A 925 29.11 5.32 -25.75
C VAL A 925 30.35 6.16 -26.08
N SER A 926 31.36 5.59 -26.75
CA SER A 926 32.58 6.32 -27.18
C SER A 926 32.31 7.57 -28.01
N LYS A 927 31.19 7.56 -28.76
CA LYS A 927 30.74 8.67 -29.63
C LYS A 927 30.14 9.85 -28.87
N ASP A 928 29.82 9.68 -27.59
CA ASP A 928 29.33 10.77 -26.76
C ASP A 928 30.45 11.79 -26.48
N GLY A 929 30.14 13.07 -26.59
CA GLY A 929 31.09 14.17 -26.40
C GLY A 929 31.66 14.25 -24.98
N CYS A 930 30.99 13.67 -23.99
CA CYS A 930 31.39 13.69 -22.58
C CYS A 930 32.41 12.61 -22.20
N ILE A 931 32.69 11.64 -23.09
CA ILE A 931 33.70 10.60 -22.86
C ILE A 931 35.11 11.16 -23.08
N SER A 932 36.05 10.76 -22.21
CA SER A 932 37.44 11.24 -22.25
C SER A 932 38.21 10.68 -23.45
N ASP A 933 39.21 11.42 -23.93
CA ASP A 933 40.09 10.96 -25.02
C ASP A 933 40.89 9.71 -24.62
N LEU A 934 41.20 9.55 -23.33
CA LEU A 934 41.84 8.34 -22.81
C LEU A 934 40.94 7.12 -22.98
N HIS A 935 39.64 7.23 -22.70
CA HIS A 935 38.67 6.16 -22.91
C HIS A 935 38.52 5.81 -24.39
N ARG A 936 38.48 6.82 -25.27
CA ARG A 936 38.47 6.61 -26.72
C ARG A 936 39.72 5.90 -27.20
N LYS A 937 40.90 6.30 -26.72
CA LYS A 937 42.17 5.65 -27.07
C LYS A 937 42.20 4.17 -26.67
N ARG A 938 41.82 3.84 -25.42
CA ARG A 938 41.76 2.45 -24.94
C ARG A 938 40.81 1.59 -25.76
N MET A 939 39.66 2.16 -26.15
CA MET A 939 38.70 1.52 -27.03
C MET A 939 39.32 1.21 -28.40
N LEU A 940 40.01 2.17 -29.02
CA LEU A 940 40.70 1.95 -30.29
C LEU A 940 41.79 0.88 -30.19
N ASP A 941 42.58 0.89 -29.10
CA ASP A 941 43.62 -0.11 -28.85
C ASP A 941 43.01 -1.53 -28.75
N PHE A 942 41.84 -1.67 -28.12
CA PHE A 942 41.12 -2.95 -28.00
C PHE A 942 40.60 -3.51 -29.33
N PHE A 943 40.15 -2.65 -30.24
CA PHE A 943 39.71 -3.09 -31.58
C PHE A 943 40.87 -3.30 -32.56
N GLY A 944 42.10 -3.03 -32.15
CA GLY A 944 43.30 -3.29 -32.95
C GLY A 944 43.66 -4.78 -33.07
N PRO A 945 44.76 -5.09 -33.78
CA PRO A 945 45.34 -6.43 -33.85
C PRO A 945 45.65 -7.00 -32.45
N HIS A 946 45.19 -8.21 -32.16
CA HIS A 946 45.37 -8.81 -30.83
C HIS A 946 46.18 -10.13 -30.87
N PRO A 947 47.18 -10.33 -29.99
CA PRO A 947 48.02 -11.54 -30.00
C PRO A 947 47.23 -12.85 -29.84
N LYS A 948 46.17 -12.85 -29.02
CA LYS A 948 45.30 -14.04 -28.81
C LYS A 948 44.46 -14.42 -30.02
N LEU A 949 44.36 -13.52 -31.00
CA LEU A 949 43.59 -13.66 -32.23
C LEU A 949 44.52 -13.80 -33.44
N ALA A 950 45.72 -14.34 -33.24
CA ALA A 950 46.75 -14.46 -34.28
C ALA A 950 47.06 -13.12 -34.98
N ASN A 951 47.07 -12.03 -34.22
CA ASN A 951 47.28 -10.65 -34.69
C ASN A 951 46.22 -10.17 -35.71
N ARG A 952 45.03 -10.77 -35.72
CA ARG A 952 43.86 -10.22 -36.40
C ARG A 952 43.09 -9.31 -35.44
N SER A 953 42.33 -8.36 -36.00
CA SER A 953 41.38 -7.59 -35.19
C SER A 953 40.07 -8.35 -34.98
N LEU A 954 39.32 -7.99 -33.93
CA LEU A 954 37.94 -8.46 -33.73
C LEU A 954 37.05 -8.16 -34.96
N TYR A 955 37.28 -7.00 -35.58
CA TYR A 955 36.59 -6.59 -36.79
C TYR A 955 36.83 -7.55 -37.96
N ASP A 956 38.09 -7.89 -38.24
CA ASP A 956 38.42 -8.80 -39.34
C ASP A 956 37.81 -10.19 -39.13
N ILE A 957 37.80 -10.68 -37.89
CA ILE A 957 37.22 -11.99 -37.56
C ILE A 957 35.70 -11.96 -37.71
N ILE A 958 35.01 -10.99 -37.10
CA ILE A 958 33.54 -10.90 -37.17
C ILE A 958 33.08 -10.70 -38.62
N LYS A 959 33.81 -9.90 -39.41
CA LYS A 959 33.50 -9.69 -40.83
C LYS A 959 33.64 -10.97 -41.65
N ASP A 960 34.72 -11.73 -41.44
CA ASP A 960 34.97 -12.98 -42.17
C ASP A 960 33.98 -14.08 -41.78
N GLU A 961 33.52 -14.08 -40.53
CA GLU A 961 32.61 -15.10 -40.00
C GLU A 961 31.12 -14.76 -40.21
N ARG A 962 30.81 -13.51 -40.54
CA ARG A 962 29.45 -13.05 -40.80
C ARG A 962 28.69 -13.92 -41.84
N PRO A 963 29.28 -14.34 -42.98
CA PRO A 963 28.62 -15.21 -43.95
C PRO A 963 28.31 -16.61 -43.43
N ASN A 964 29.01 -17.08 -42.39
CA ASN A 964 28.85 -18.41 -41.79
C ASN A 964 27.79 -18.45 -40.67
N SER A 965 27.20 -17.30 -40.30
CA SER A 965 26.20 -17.21 -39.23
C SER A 965 24.79 -17.47 -39.76
N GLU A 966 24.21 -18.63 -39.42
CA GLU A 966 22.85 -19.02 -39.80
C GLU A 966 21.77 -18.43 -38.86
N ASN A 967 22.14 -18.09 -37.61
CA ASN A 967 21.22 -17.50 -36.63
C ASN A 967 20.89 -16.03 -37.00
N PRO A 968 19.62 -15.69 -37.28
CA PRO A 968 19.23 -14.37 -37.78
C PRO A 968 19.46 -13.22 -36.78
N LEU A 969 19.45 -13.49 -35.46
CA LEU A 969 19.71 -12.47 -34.44
C LEU A 969 21.20 -12.14 -34.34
N VAL A 970 22.04 -13.18 -34.32
CA VAL A 970 23.50 -13.03 -34.27
C VAL A 970 23.99 -12.35 -35.54
N ALA A 971 23.52 -12.81 -36.70
CA ALA A 971 23.73 -12.20 -38.01
C ALA A 971 23.41 -10.69 -38.01
N SER A 972 22.21 -10.30 -37.57
CA SER A 972 21.81 -8.89 -37.50
C SER A 972 22.69 -8.06 -36.56
N MET A 973 23.13 -8.65 -35.44
CA MET A 973 24.03 -7.98 -34.51
C MET A 973 25.45 -7.82 -35.06
N MET A 974 25.96 -8.81 -35.79
CA MET A 974 27.25 -8.73 -36.47
C MET A 974 27.23 -7.63 -37.55
N ASP A 975 26.14 -7.52 -38.33
CA ASP A 975 25.96 -6.41 -39.28
C ASP A 975 25.99 -5.06 -38.56
N ARG A 976 25.28 -4.95 -37.43
CA ARG A 976 25.25 -3.73 -36.63
C ARG A 976 26.62 -3.36 -36.07
N PHE A 977 27.40 -4.33 -35.64
CA PHE A 977 28.77 -4.13 -35.19
C PHE A 977 29.66 -3.58 -36.32
N ILE A 978 29.62 -4.21 -37.50
CA ILE A 978 30.38 -3.80 -38.68
C ILE A 978 30.05 -2.35 -39.06
N ASP A 979 28.75 -1.99 -39.06
CA ASP A 979 28.29 -0.62 -39.34
C ASP A 979 28.84 0.39 -38.32
N LEU A 980 28.80 0.06 -37.02
CA LEU A 980 29.25 0.97 -35.96
C LEU A 980 30.76 1.24 -36.02
N VAL A 981 31.56 0.24 -36.34
CA VAL A 981 33.03 0.35 -36.53
C VAL A 981 33.36 1.14 -37.79
N HIS A 982 32.68 0.88 -38.91
CA HIS A 982 32.88 1.63 -40.15
C HIS A 982 32.59 3.12 -40.01
N ILE A 983 31.60 3.48 -39.20
CA ILE A 983 31.29 4.88 -38.89
C ILE A 983 32.41 5.54 -38.07
N GLU A 984 33.11 4.80 -37.21
CA GLU A 984 34.25 5.36 -36.46
C GLU A 984 35.50 5.55 -37.31
N GLN A 985 35.79 4.66 -38.27
CA GLN A 985 36.96 4.80 -39.16
C GLN A 985 36.86 5.97 -40.16
N ARG A 986 35.66 6.58 -40.32
CA ARG A 986 35.41 7.73 -41.21
C ARG A 986 35.47 9.10 -40.52
N LYS A 987 35.73 9.14 -39.20
CA LYS A 987 35.93 10.36 -38.41
C LYS A 987 37.32 10.34 -37.79
#